data_AF-A0A1I5TYV9-F1
#
_entry.id   AF-A0A1I5TYV9-F1
#
_cell.length_a   1.000
_cell.length_b   1.000
_cell.length_c   1.000
_cell.angle_alpha   90.00
_cell.angle_beta   90.00
_cell.angle_gamma   90.00
#
_symmetry.space_group_name_H-M   'P 1'
#
loop_
_entity.id
_entity.type
_entity.pdbx_description
1 polymer ?
#
loop_
_entity_poly.entity_id
_entity_poly.type
_entity_poly.pdbx_seq_one_letter_code
_entity_poly.pdbx_strand_id
1 'polypeptide(L)'
;MKRRTTAILLIILIMALTLFPSMPVQAANVYQMPLKVTFCQTEARKELDMVNSFRTGSEAWYWNSDNTTKTTPTLSTLNYDYNLEKVAMQRAVEIALNYDHYRADGAKFTKTYNDLGYTYMSSGENIACGQFNANQVFNAWKEDDDLYEGQEHRRNMLSSTFTDCGFACVKYQGKYYWVQEFSKSGSTSYVETSADNSTCIKNAAISEDNIGCVYIDTKESLHGDAYRPNSRDKHWQQLGTTYSLSNMDILFEVCDDGSYVEKVVATNPTWEIADSSIASISNGSLKANKVGETTLTANCQLGDMVFMTTAHVKVVDTKIEVSKPDIKVAVGTKETIKASLNPYDVYLNEDVNWSVADSSIASVTNNNQDVYITGIKLGTTTLVAETNDGVVKNTFPIEVYQSVTQVNVAGNNSIELNVDDKMQLSATVLPENASDKEYEWTSSDASVATVSENGLITAIGAGQVEIRATAKDKYNTSTNKPYGSVVVNVTDIFADPVVAFVSRMYTVALSRSYDESGLNDWTSQLKNGTNDGAGIAQGFIESTEFVNRNLSNEQYLDVLYHTFFDRDPDEGGYQSWLAQLNNGTSRRFVLAGFVNSEEFTNLCNKFGITRGTLDAGSQQTNAQVRAFVERMYVKALGRHGEEDGINSWTQRIVSGEWQAAEVAKAGFFNSQEYVLKNRTNDEFVEDLYQALFDRPSDEAGKADWLSKLANGASREDVMNGFGGSQEFANMLAGFGL
;
A
#
# COMPACT_ATOMS: atom_id res chain seq x y z
N MET A 1 5.94 -52.29 28.19
CA MET A 1 5.42 -53.48 28.91
C MET A 1 4.36 -53.01 29.88
N LYS A 2 3.07 -53.12 29.55
CA LYS A 2 2.17 -54.26 29.83
C LYS A 2 1.95 -54.57 31.32
N ARG A 3 0.73 -54.21 31.75
CA ARG A 3 -0.26 -54.96 32.58
C ARG A 3 -0.43 -54.63 34.07
N ARG A 4 -1.61 -54.03 34.32
CA ARG A 4 -2.72 -54.48 35.19
C ARG A 4 -2.61 -54.28 36.72
N THR A 5 -3.44 -53.36 37.20
CA THR A 5 -4.20 -53.49 38.46
C THR A 5 -5.61 -52.96 38.25
N THR A 6 -6.57 -53.89 38.17
CA THR A 6 -8.02 -53.69 38.21
C THR A 6 -8.55 -54.76 39.16
N ALA A 7 -9.32 -54.37 40.19
CA ALA A 7 -10.31 -55.16 40.95
C ALA A 7 -10.31 -54.77 42.44
N ILE A 8 -11.14 -53.77 42.80
CA ILE A 8 -11.84 -53.74 44.09
C ILE A 8 -13.32 -53.63 43.73
N LEU A 9 -13.94 -54.79 43.53
CA LEU A 9 -15.37 -55.01 43.41
C LEU A 9 -15.63 -56.42 43.97
N LEU A 10 -16.74 -56.60 44.67
CA LEU A 10 -17.23 -57.85 45.29
C LEU A 10 -16.49 -58.33 46.55
N ILE A 11 -17.09 -58.07 47.72
CA ILE A 11 -17.52 -59.02 48.76
C ILE A 11 -18.01 -58.16 49.93
N ILE A 12 -19.29 -57.79 49.94
CA ILE A 12 -20.19 -57.80 51.11
C ILE A 12 -21.62 -57.85 50.52
N LEU A 13 -22.03 -59.06 50.11
CA LEU A 13 -23.43 -59.42 49.96
C LEU A 13 -23.64 -60.61 50.90
N ILE A 14 -24.76 -60.60 51.63
CA ILE A 14 -25.34 -61.70 52.41
C ILE A 14 -24.77 -61.88 53.83
N MET A 15 -25.26 -61.07 54.77
CA MET A 15 -25.87 -61.50 56.05
C MET A 15 -26.10 -60.27 56.97
N ALA A 16 -27.23 -59.59 56.79
CA ALA A 16 -27.87 -58.77 57.82
C ALA A 16 -29.31 -58.43 57.41
N LEU A 17 -30.12 -59.46 57.12
CA LEU A 17 -31.55 -59.35 57.37
C LEU A 17 -31.72 -59.51 58.89
N THR A 18 -32.04 -58.41 59.57
CA THR A 18 -32.93 -58.25 60.72
C THR A 18 -32.45 -57.08 61.60
N LEU A 19 -33.37 -56.14 61.83
CA LEU A 19 -33.32 -55.02 62.79
C LEU A 19 -32.52 -53.78 62.36
N PHE A 20 -33.03 -53.06 61.36
CA PHE A 20 -32.91 -51.59 61.35
C PHE A 20 -34.30 -51.00 61.66
N PRO A 21 -34.44 -50.07 62.63
CA PRO A 21 -35.65 -49.27 62.70
C PRO A 21 -35.75 -48.52 61.37
N SER A 22 -36.94 -48.54 60.77
CA SER A 22 -37.28 -47.71 59.62
C SER A 22 -36.81 -46.28 59.87
N MET A 23 -35.78 -45.83 59.16
CA MET A 23 -35.49 -44.41 59.07
C MET A 23 -36.74 -43.74 58.50
N PRO A 24 -37.26 -42.66 59.11
CA PRO A 24 -38.34 -41.91 58.48
C PRO A 24 -37.80 -41.38 57.15
N VAL A 25 -38.38 -41.84 56.04
CA VAL A 25 -38.25 -41.14 54.77
C VAL A 25 -38.83 -39.76 55.02
N GLN A 26 -37.96 -38.74 55.07
CA GLN A 26 -38.42 -37.36 55.06
C GLN A 26 -39.17 -37.17 53.75
N ALA A 27 -40.45 -36.80 53.83
CA ALA A 27 -41.23 -36.50 52.64
C ALA A 27 -40.46 -35.46 51.81
N ALA A 28 -40.28 -35.72 50.51
CA ALA A 28 -39.70 -34.74 49.60
C ALA A 28 -40.49 -33.43 49.73
N ASN A 29 -39.79 -32.30 49.71
CA ASN A 29 -40.45 -31.00 49.79
C ASN A 29 -41.35 -30.85 48.56
N VAL A 30 -42.62 -30.54 48.80
CA VAL A 30 -43.60 -30.28 47.74
C VAL A 30 -43.79 -28.78 47.60
N TYR A 31 -43.61 -28.28 46.39
CA TYR A 31 -43.72 -26.86 46.04
C TYR A 31 -44.92 -26.61 45.13
N GLN A 32 -45.38 -25.37 45.07
CA GLN A 32 -46.46 -24.93 44.19
C GLN A 32 -45.88 -24.19 42.98
N MET A 33 -45.99 -24.80 41.80
CA MET A 33 -45.53 -24.28 40.53
C MET A 33 -46.61 -23.41 39.87
N PRO A 34 -46.41 -22.08 39.74
CA PRO A 34 -47.38 -21.22 39.08
C PRO A 34 -47.30 -21.35 37.54
N LEU A 35 -48.40 -21.76 36.91
CA LEU A 35 -48.52 -21.91 35.46
C LEU A 35 -49.52 -20.89 34.91
N LYS A 36 -49.11 -20.12 33.89
CA LYS A 36 -50.02 -19.24 33.16
C LYS A 36 -50.73 -20.03 32.07
N VAL A 37 -51.98 -20.39 32.34
CA VAL A 37 -52.81 -21.27 31.52
C VAL A 37 -54.02 -20.53 30.97
N THR A 38 -54.55 -20.99 29.83
CA THR A 38 -55.86 -20.54 29.32
C THR A 38 -56.83 -21.71 29.35
N PHE A 39 -57.90 -21.61 30.13
CA PHE A 39 -58.96 -22.62 30.10
C PHE A 39 -59.73 -22.58 28.79
N CYS A 40 -60.23 -23.73 28.35
CA CYS A 40 -61.00 -23.92 27.13
C CYS A 40 -62.31 -24.68 27.44
N GLN A 41 -62.98 -24.35 28.55
CA GLN A 41 -64.09 -25.17 29.07
C GLN A 41 -65.32 -25.19 28.17
N THR A 42 -65.54 -24.16 27.34
CA THR A 42 -66.63 -24.23 26.35
C THR A 42 -66.39 -25.34 25.32
N GLU A 43 -65.13 -25.59 24.97
CA GLU A 43 -64.80 -26.69 24.06
C GLU A 43 -64.86 -28.04 24.78
N ALA A 44 -64.27 -28.16 25.97
CA ALA A 44 -64.26 -29.40 26.76
C ALA A 44 -65.66 -29.92 27.08
N ARG A 45 -66.62 -29.04 27.41
CA ARG A 45 -67.99 -29.47 27.74
C ARG A 45 -68.75 -30.11 26.58
N LYS A 46 -68.33 -29.91 25.33
CA LYS A 46 -68.93 -30.61 24.17
C LYS A 46 -68.76 -32.12 24.26
N GLU A 47 -67.75 -32.59 25.00
CA GLU A 47 -67.48 -34.00 25.17
C GLU A 47 -68.58 -34.74 25.92
N LEU A 48 -69.37 -34.07 26.77
CA LEU A 48 -70.48 -34.70 27.48
C LEU A 48 -71.46 -35.36 26.51
N ASP A 49 -71.89 -34.62 25.49
CA ASP A 49 -72.83 -35.12 24.49
C ASP A 49 -72.19 -36.21 23.62
N MET A 50 -70.90 -36.08 23.30
CA MET A 50 -70.14 -37.08 22.52
C MET A 50 -70.03 -38.41 23.29
N VAL A 51 -69.59 -38.35 24.55
CA VAL A 51 -69.46 -39.52 25.43
C VAL A 51 -70.82 -40.16 25.69
N ASN A 52 -71.87 -39.38 25.95
CA ASN A 52 -73.21 -39.93 26.19
C ASN A 52 -73.83 -40.56 24.94
N SER A 53 -73.63 -39.95 23.77
CA SER A 53 -74.03 -40.54 22.49
C SER A 53 -73.29 -41.84 22.23
N PHE A 54 -71.99 -41.90 22.54
CA PHE A 54 -71.18 -43.10 22.41
C PHE A 54 -71.59 -44.20 23.38
N ARG A 55 -71.85 -43.87 24.65
CA ARG A 55 -72.28 -44.82 25.70
C ARG A 55 -73.61 -45.49 25.42
N THR A 56 -74.55 -44.77 24.82
CA THR A 56 -75.91 -45.27 24.54
C THR A 56 -76.10 -45.74 23.10
N GLY A 57 -75.10 -45.51 22.24
CA GLY A 57 -75.15 -45.79 20.82
C GLY A 57 -74.68 -47.20 20.44
N SER A 58 -74.76 -47.50 19.14
CA SER A 58 -74.33 -48.77 18.57
C SER A 58 -72.81 -49.01 18.63
N GLU A 59 -72.03 -47.96 18.92
CA GLU A 59 -70.58 -48.03 19.03
C GLU A 59 -70.09 -48.34 20.45
N ALA A 60 -71.00 -48.50 21.44
CA ALA A 60 -70.68 -48.89 22.81
C ALA A 60 -70.22 -50.35 22.90
N TRP A 61 -69.04 -50.67 22.39
CA TRP A 61 -68.39 -51.98 22.50
C TRP A 61 -66.96 -51.83 22.97
N TYR A 62 -66.34 -52.84 23.57
CA TYR A 62 -64.88 -52.89 23.81
C TYR A 62 -64.38 -54.33 23.69
N TRP A 63 -63.10 -54.53 23.36
CA TRP A 63 -62.49 -55.87 23.31
C TRP A 63 -62.43 -56.50 24.71
N ASN A 64 -62.58 -57.80 24.82
CA ASN A 64 -62.23 -58.52 26.04
C ASN A 64 -60.72 -58.82 26.06
N SER A 65 -60.17 -59.21 27.22
CA SER A 65 -58.74 -59.51 27.37
C SER A 65 -58.21 -60.64 26.48
N ASP A 66 -59.09 -61.37 25.79
CA ASP A 66 -58.75 -62.38 24.79
C ASP A 66 -58.44 -61.81 23.39
N ASN A 67 -58.66 -60.50 23.17
CA ASN A 67 -58.52 -59.80 21.88
C ASN A 67 -59.30 -60.42 20.70
N THR A 68 -60.27 -61.29 20.97
CA THR A 68 -61.05 -62.00 19.94
C THR A 68 -62.55 -61.82 20.10
N THR A 69 -63.02 -61.46 21.31
CA THR A 69 -64.44 -61.20 21.58
C THR A 69 -64.66 -59.74 22.01
N LYS A 70 -65.83 -59.19 21.66
CA LYS A 70 -66.26 -57.85 22.06
C LYS A 70 -67.41 -57.92 23.06
N THR A 71 -67.38 -57.04 24.06
CA THR A 71 -68.51 -56.80 24.96
C THR A 71 -69.21 -55.51 24.56
N THR A 72 -70.52 -55.54 24.42
CA THR A 72 -71.37 -54.37 24.13
C THR A 72 -72.25 -54.06 25.34
N PRO A 73 -71.79 -53.22 26.28
CA PRO A 73 -72.58 -52.90 27.47
C PRO A 73 -73.84 -52.09 27.13
N THR A 74 -74.90 -52.30 27.91
CA THR A 74 -76.07 -51.41 27.91
C THR A 74 -75.91 -50.41 29.04
N LEU A 75 -75.70 -49.14 28.70
CA LEU A 75 -75.37 -48.09 29.66
C LEU A 75 -76.38 -46.95 29.61
N SER A 76 -76.52 -46.25 30.73
CA SER A 76 -77.18 -44.94 30.78
C SER A 76 -76.17 -43.81 30.50
N THR A 77 -76.71 -42.63 30.22
CA THR A 77 -75.93 -41.38 30.18
C THR A 77 -75.27 -41.11 31.52
N LEU A 78 -74.11 -40.46 31.49
CA LEU A 78 -73.43 -39.87 32.63
C LEU A 78 -74.03 -38.49 32.92
N ASN A 79 -74.09 -38.13 34.19
CA ASN A 79 -74.43 -36.78 34.62
C ASN A 79 -73.20 -35.88 34.54
N TYR A 80 -73.40 -34.63 34.15
CA TYR A 80 -72.38 -33.60 34.28
C TYR A 80 -72.27 -33.12 35.73
N ASP A 81 -71.11 -33.31 36.35
CA ASP A 81 -70.83 -32.86 37.71
C ASP A 81 -69.82 -31.72 37.72
N TYR A 82 -70.29 -30.51 38.06
CA TYR A 82 -69.44 -29.32 38.08
C TYR A 82 -68.31 -29.38 39.11
N ASN A 83 -68.48 -30.09 40.24
CA ASN A 83 -67.39 -30.24 41.19
C ASN A 83 -66.33 -31.22 40.67
N LEU A 84 -66.74 -32.23 39.90
CA LEU A 84 -65.82 -33.11 39.18
C LEU A 84 -65.13 -32.38 38.02
N GLU A 85 -65.82 -31.45 37.34
CA GLU A 85 -65.19 -30.55 36.36
C GLU A 85 -64.07 -29.73 37.01
N LYS A 86 -64.24 -29.21 38.23
CA LYS A 86 -63.15 -28.49 38.91
C LYS A 86 -61.93 -29.38 39.17
N VAL A 87 -62.17 -30.66 39.49
CA VAL A 87 -61.10 -31.66 39.61
C VAL A 87 -60.41 -31.85 38.26
N ALA A 88 -61.17 -32.07 37.18
CA ALA A 88 -60.63 -32.19 35.83
C ALA A 88 -59.85 -30.93 35.41
N MET A 89 -60.33 -29.73 35.75
CA MET A 89 -59.65 -28.46 35.46
C MET A 89 -58.30 -28.36 36.16
N GLN A 90 -58.25 -28.72 37.44
CA GLN A 90 -56.99 -28.73 38.18
C GLN A 90 -56.05 -29.83 37.66
N ARG A 91 -56.58 -30.99 37.29
CA ARG A 91 -55.81 -32.05 36.63
C ARG A 91 -55.26 -31.61 35.27
N ALA A 92 -56.04 -30.90 34.46
CA ALA A 92 -55.59 -30.35 33.18
C ALA A 92 -54.41 -29.37 33.34
N VAL A 93 -54.39 -28.60 34.44
CA VAL A 93 -53.23 -27.77 34.81
C VAL A 93 -52.03 -28.62 35.22
N GLU A 94 -52.24 -29.68 35.99
CA GLU A 94 -51.17 -30.55 36.47
C GLU A 94 -50.54 -31.38 35.35
N ILE A 95 -51.33 -31.90 34.41
CA ILE A 95 -50.79 -32.62 33.24
C ILE A 95 -50.14 -31.69 32.21
N ALA A 96 -50.40 -30.38 32.30
CA ALA A 96 -49.67 -29.37 31.54
C ALA A 96 -48.26 -29.10 32.10
N LEU A 97 -47.98 -29.56 33.32
CA LEU A 97 -46.66 -29.55 33.95
C LEU A 97 -45.95 -30.90 33.92
N ASN A 98 -46.73 -31.99 34.03
CA ASN A 98 -46.24 -33.36 33.98
C ASN A 98 -47.33 -34.25 33.40
N TYR A 99 -47.24 -34.56 32.11
CA TYR A 99 -48.22 -35.36 31.38
C TYR A 99 -48.22 -36.84 31.81
N ASP A 100 -48.80 -37.11 32.98
CA ASP A 100 -48.87 -38.43 33.62
C ASP A 100 -50.16 -38.53 34.48
N HIS A 101 -50.62 -39.76 34.73
CA HIS A 101 -51.64 -40.10 35.72
C HIS A 101 -51.16 -39.91 37.18
N TYR A 102 -49.86 -39.71 37.38
CA TYR A 102 -49.27 -39.18 38.60
C TYR A 102 -49.01 -37.68 38.47
N ARG A 103 -49.24 -36.98 39.56
CA ARG A 103 -48.92 -35.56 39.72
C ARG A 103 -47.40 -35.38 39.76
N ALA A 104 -46.92 -34.17 39.43
CA ALA A 104 -45.50 -33.83 39.50
C ALA A 104 -44.92 -33.86 40.93
N ASP A 105 -45.76 -34.00 41.97
CA ASP A 105 -45.35 -34.26 43.36
C ASP A 105 -45.21 -35.76 43.68
N GLY A 106 -45.42 -36.65 42.70
CA GLY A 106 -45.37 -38.11 42.84
C GLY A 106 -46.66 -38.73 43.38
N ALA A 107 -47.68 -37.94 43.73
CA ALA A 107 -48.96 -38.46 44.18
C ALA A 107 -49.84 -38.91 43.00
N LYS A 108 -50.76 -39.86 43.23
CA LYS A 108 -51.77 -40.25 42.22
C LYS A 108 -52.72 -39.09 41.90
N PHE A 109 -53.28 -39.05 40.69
CA PHE A 109 -54.28 -38.05 40.28
C PHE A 109 -55.45 -37.90 41.27
N THR A 110 -55.85 -38.99 41.94
CA THR A 110 -56.90 -39.00 42.98
C THR A 110 -56.58 -38.12 44.19
N LYS A 111 -55.34 -37.69 44.39
CA LYS A 111 -55.02 -36.66 45.40
C LYS A 111 -55.72 -35.34 45.09
N THR A 112 -55.87 -34.97 43.81
CA THR A 112 -56.60 -33.75 43.39
C THR A 112 -58.06 -33.77 43.83
N TYR A 113 -58.68 -34.95 43.84
CA TYR A 113 -60.03 -35.14 44.36
C TYR A 113 -60.10 -34.77 45.84
N ASN A 114 -59.15 -35.27 46.64
CA ASN A 114 -59.09 -34.98 48.08
C ASN A 114 -58.77 -33.52 48.37
N ASP A 115 -57.83 -32.92 47.63
CA ASP A 115 -57.39 -31.54 47.82
C ASP A 115 -58.52 -30.53 47.52
N LEU A 116 -59.45 -30.89 46.62
CA LEU A 116 -60.65 -30.11 46.31
C LEU A 116 -61.91 -30.54 47.06
N GLY A 117 -61.79 -31.52 47.97
CA GLY A 117 -62.90 -32.01 48.81
C GLY A 117 -63.98 -32.80 48.05
N TYR A 118 -63.64 -33.39 46.90
CA TYR A 118 -64.55 -34.22 46.13
C TYR A 118 -64.60 -35.66 46.68
N THR A 119 -65.80 -36.14 47.01
CA THR A 119 -65.99 -37.50 47.53
C THR A 119 -66.51 -38.43 46.44
N TYR A 120 -65.87 -39.59 46.28
CA TYR A 120 -66.17 -40.57 45.24
C TYR A 120 -66.17 -42.00 45.78
N MET A 121 -66.94 -42.90 45.17
CA MET A 121 -66.87 -44.35 45.43
C MET A 121 -65.96 -45.07 44.44
N SER A 122 -65.79 -44.52 43.25
CA SER A 122 -64.91 -45.01 42.19
C SER A 122 -64.51 -43.82 41.32
N SER A 123 -63.29 -43.86 40.77
CA SER A 123 -62.72 -42.81 39.92
C SER A 123 -62.11 -43.42 38.66
N GLY A 124 -62.11 -42.68 37.56
CA GLY A 124 -61.38 -43.01 36.34
C GLY A 124 -60.96 -41.73 35.62
N GLU A 125 -59.77 -41.71 35.04
CA GLU A 125 -59.21 -40.54 34.37
C GLU A 125 -58.81 -40.91 32.94
N ASN A 126 -59.18 -40.05 31.98
CA ASN A 126 -58.60 -40.05 30.64
C ASN A 126 -57.83 -38.75 30.44
N ILE A 127 -56.58 -38.84 29.97
CA ILE A 127 -55.75 -37.66 29.68
C ILE A 127 -55.30 -37.66 28.22
N ALA A 128 -55.15 -36.47 27.63
CA ALA A 128 -54.66 -36.31 26.27
C ALA A 128 -53.94 -34.97 26.09
N CYS A 129 -53.01 -34.92 25.13
CA CYS A 129 -52.24 -33.73 24.80
C CYS A 129 -52.10 -33.57 23.27
N GLY A 130 -52.25 -32.33 22.79
CA GLY A 130 -51.96 -31.93 21.42
C GLY A 130 -53.16 -31.84 20.46
N GLN A 131 -54.33 -32.39 20.82
CA GLN A 131 -55.54 -32.29 20.02
C GLN A 131 -56.14 -30.89 20.11
N PHE A 132 -56.60 -30.33 18.99
CA PHE A 132 -56.98 -28.91 18.92
C PHE A 132 -58.44 -28.62 19.30
N ASN A 133 -59.28 -29.65 19.37
CA ASN A 133 -60.72 -29.52 19.68
C ASN A 133 -61.31 -30.83 20.24
N ALA A 134 -62.52 -30.74 20.79
CA ALA A 134 -63.20 -31.86 21.45
C ALA A 134 -63.40 -33.07 20.54
N ASN A 135 -63.70 -32.86 19.24
CA ASN A 135 -63.90 -33.95 18.31
C ASN A 135 -62.61 -34.74 18.03
N GLN A 136 -61.45 -34.06 17.94
CA GLN A 136 -60.18 -34.75 17.75
C GLN A 136 -59.79 -35.59 18.96
N VAL A 137 -59.91 -35.04 20.17
CA VAL A 137 -59.55 -35.77 21.39
C VAL A 137 -60.52 -36.92 21.65
N PHE A 138 -61.82 -36.70 21.45
CA PHE A 138 -62.82 -37.74 21.59
C PHE A 138 -62.56 -38.92 20.64
N ASN A 139 -62.30 -38.65 19.35
CA ASN A 139 -61.98 -39.71 18.40
C ASN A 139 -60.67 -40.44 18.73
N ALA A 140 -59.69 -39.75 19.32
CA ALA A 140 -58.47 -40.40 19.81
C ALA A 140 -58.78 -41.37 20.98
N TRP A 141 -59.58 -40.93 21.95
CA TRP A 141 -59.97 -41.77 23.10
C TRP A 141 -60.96 -42.90 22.76
N LYS A 142 -61.56 -42.89 21.57
CA LYS A 142 -62.38 -44.04 21.12
C LYS A 142 -61.53 -45.29 20.93
N GLU A 143 -60.26 -45.16 20.54
CA GLU A 143 -59.34 -46.32 20.41
C GLU A 143 -59.97 -47.43 19.54
N ASP A 144 -60.65 -47.03 18.45
CA ASP A 144 -61.43 -47.92 17.59
C ASP A 144 -60.54 -48.99 16.92
N ASP A 145 -59.28 -48.66 16.68
CA ASP A 145 -58.28 -49.50 16.02
C ASP A 145 -57.40 -50.31 17.00
N ASP A 146 -57.57 -50.12 18.31
CA ASP A 146 -56.77 -50.80 19.34
C ASP A 146 -57.41 -52.11 19.83
N LEU A 147 -56.55 -53.01 20.31
CA LEU A 147 -56.92 -54.23 21.03
C LEU A 147 -57.12 -53.93 22.53
N TYR A 148 -57.45 -54.93 23.34
CA TYR A 148 -57.79 -54.73 24.76
C TYR A 148 -56.79 -53.89 25.54
N GLU A 149 -55.48 -54.18 25.46
CA GLU A 149 -54.49 -53.43 26.24
C GLU A 149 -54.43 -51.93 25.87
N GLY A 150 -54.77 -51.56 24.63
CA GLY A 150 -54.79 -50.17 24.17
C GLY A 150 -56.15 -49.47 24.29
N GLN A 151 -57.17 -50.10 24.89
CA GLN A 151 -58.54 -49.54 25.00
C GLN A 151 -58.87 -48.97 26.38
N GLU A 152 -57.89 -48.38 27.08
CA GLU A 152 -58.09 -47.89 28.44
C GLU A 152 -59.05 -46.71 28.50
N HIS A 153 -58.89 -45.72 27.61
CA HIS A 153 -59.76 -44.54 27.58
C HIS A 153 -61.18 -44.89 27.18
N ARG A 154 -61.31 -45.77 26.18
CA ARG A 154 -62.58 -46.32 25.71
C ARG A 154 -63.33 -47.05 26.82
N ARG A 155 -62.64 -47.89 27.59
CA ARG A 155 -63.23 -48.62 28.71
C ARG A 155 -63.67 -47.69 29.84
N ASN A 156 -62.93 -46.63 30.12
CA ASN A 156 -63.38 -45.61 31.08
C ASN A 156 -64.69 -44.97 30.62
N MET A 157 -64.76 -44.54 29.35
CA MET A 157 -65.98 -43.98 28.75
C MET A 157 -67.15 -44.98 28.73
N LEU A 158 -66.91 -46.30 28.67
CA LEU A 158 -67.95 -47.35 28.63
C LEU A 158 -68.11 -48.12 29.96
N SER A 159 -67.53 -47.64 31.06
CA SER A 159 -67.65 -48.31 32.35
C SER A 159 -69.05 -48.10 32.94
N SER A 160 -69.69 -49.19 33.36
CA SER A 160 -70.94 -49.17 34.13
C SER A 160 -70.74 -48.74 35.60
N THR A 161 -69.48 -48.60 36.03
CA THR A 161 -69.14 -48.19 37.39
C THR A 161 -69.44 -46.71 37.61
N PHE A 162 -69.28 -45.88 36.59
CA PHE A 162 -69.39 -44.42 36.68
C PHE A 162 -70.81 -43.93 36.36
N THR A 163 -71.25 -42.93 37.12
CA THR A 163 -72.54 -42.23 36.93
C THR A 163 -72.34 -40.76 36.54
N ASP A 164 -71.16 -40.20 36.81
CA ASP A 164 -70.88 -38.77 36.72
C ASP A 164 -69.58 -38.52 35.96
N CYS A 165 -69.49 -37.37 35.30
CA CYS A 165 -68.29 -36.95 34.56
C CYS A 165 -68.02 -35.44 34.68
N GLY A 166 -66.74 -35.08 34.55
CA GLY A 166 -66.25 -33.72 34.45
C GLY A 166 -65.18 -33.64 33.36
N PHE A 167 -65.21 -32.59 32.55
CA PHE A 167 -64.32 -32.43 31.40
C PHE A 167 -63.50 -31.16 31.55
N ALA A 168 -62.24 -31.20 31.15
CA ALA A 168 -61.41 -30.02 31.13
C ALA A 168 -60.48 -29.94 29.94
N CYS A 169 -60.23 -28.71 29.50
CA CYS A 169 -59.20 -28.39 28.55
C CYS A 169 -58.43 -27.13 28.99
N VAL A 170 -57.11 -27.21 28.95
CA VAL A 170 -56.19 -26.10 29.20
C VAL A 170 -55.24 -25.94 28.03
N LYS A 171 -55.03 -24.70 27.58
CA LYS A 171 -53.94 -24.33 26.68
C LYS A 171 -52.76 -23.78 27.47
N TYR A 172 -51.60 -24.42 27.33
CA TYR A 172 -50.33 -24.01 27.94
C TYR A 172 -49.21 -24.09 26.91
N GLN A 173 -48.41 -23.02 26.79
CA GLN A 173 -47.31 -22.88 25.80
C GLN A 173 -47.68 -23.29 24.35
N GLY A 174 -48.92 -23.04 23.94
CA GLY A 174 -49.41 -23.35 22.59
C GLY A 174 -49.97 -24.76 22.40
N LYS A 175 -49.78 -25.67 23.36
CA LYS A 175 -50.36 -27.02 23.38
C LYS A 175 -51.67 -27.06 24.17
N TYR A 176 -52.53 -28.03 23.84
CA TYR A 176 -53.82 -28.26 24.51
C TYR A 176 -53.73 -29.56 25.32
N TYR A 177 -54.15 -29.50 26.58
CA TYR A 177 -54.17 -30.61 27.54
C TYR A 177 -55.61 -30.87 27.95
N TRP A 178 -56.05 -32.12 27.82
CA TRP A 178 -57.43 -32.55 27.98
C TRP A 178 -57.54 -33.59 29.09
N VAL A 179 -58.60 -33.50 29.87
CA VAL A 179 -58.90 -34.45 30.95
C VAL A 179 -60.40 -34.79 30.93
N GLN A 180 -60.72 -36.09 30.97
CA GLN A 180 -62.04 -36.57 31.39
C GLN A 180 -61.89 -37.25 32.74
N GLU A 181 -62.65 -36.77 33.73
CA GLU A 181 -62.77 -37.43 35.02
C GLU A 181 -64.13 -38.11 35.11
N PHE A 182 -64.13 -39.36 35.54
CA PHE A 182 -65.32 -40.18 35.74
C PHE A 182 -65.45 -40.57 37.20
N SER A 183 -66.67 -40.49 37.73
CA SER A 183 -66.93 -40.82 39.13
C SER A 183 -68.22 -41.61 39.29
N LYS A 184 -68.29 -42.34 40.40
CA LYS A 184 -69.57 -42.70 41.02
C LYS A 184 -69.69 -41.91 42.31
N SER A 185 -70.42 -40.81 42.26
CA SER A 185 -70.68 -39.99 43.44
C SER A 185 -72.02 -40.37 44.09
N GLY A 186 -72.20 -39.98 45.35
CA GLY A 186 -73.52 -39.94 45.98
C GLY A 186 -74.27 -38.62 45.74
N SER A 187 -73.78 -37.78 44.81
CA SER A 187 -74.31 -36.44 44.58
C SER A 187 -75.70 -36.49 43.96
N THR A 188 -76.57 -35.58 44.41
CA THR A 188 -77.93 -35.42 43.86
C THR A 188 -78.15 -34.02 43.26
N SER A 189 -77.07 -33.24 43.08
CA SER A 189 -77.14 -31.85 42.60
C SER A 189 -76.09 -31.60 41.51
N TYR A 190 -76.57 -31.28 40.30
CA TYR A 190 -75.78 -31.10 39.08
C TYR A 190 -76.02 -29.71 38.49
N VAL A 191 -75.61 -28.67 39.23
CA VAL A 191 -75.82 -27.28 38.81
C VAL A 191 -74.70 -26.86 37.86
N GLU A 192 -75.07 -26.56 36.61
CA GLU A 192 -74.14 -25.99 35.63
C GLU A 192 -73.85 -24.52 35.94
N THR A 193 -72.59 -24.12 35.78
CA THR A 193 -72.12 -22.73 35.87
C THR A 193 -71.55 -22.28 34.53
N SER A 194 -71.29 -20.98 34.33
CA SER A 194 -70.65 -20.51 33.09
C SER A 194 -69.29 -21.15 32.86
N ALA A 195 -69.01 -21.58 31.62
CA ALA A 195 -67.72 -22.16 31.24
C ALA A 195 -66.58 -21.12 31.36
N ASP A 196 -65.51 -21.49 32.06
CA ASP A 196 -64.30 -20.66 32.19
C ASP A 196 -63.42 -20.81 30.93
N ASN A 197 -63.21 -19.71 30.21
CA ASN A 197 -62.26 -19.66 29.10
C ASN A 197 -61.16 -18.60 29.33
N SER A 198 -60.94 -18.22 30.59
CA SER A 198 -60.01 -17.16 30.95
C SER A 198 -58.56 -17.63 30.97
N THR A 199 -57.63 -16.70 30.71
CA THR A 199 -56.21 -16.87 31.00
C THR A 199 -55.94 -16.48 32.45
N CYS A 200 -55.41 -17.40 33.24
CA CYS A 200 -55.09 -17.15 34.65
C CYS A 200 -53.82 -17.90 35.08
N ILE A 201 -53.32 -17.58 36.28
CA ILE A 201 -52.23 -18.33 36.91
C ILE A 201 -52.86 -19.40 37.81
N LYS A 202 -52.46 -20.66 37.62
CA LYS A 202 -52.87 -21.80 38.45
C LYS A 202 -51.64 -22.54 38.95
N ASN A 203 -51.73 -23.03 40.18
CA ASN A 203 -50.62 -23.75 40.79
C ASN A 203 -50.78 -25.26 40.57
N ALA A 204 -49.68 -25.92 40.21
CA ALA A 204 -49.55 -27.38 40.21
C ALA A 204 -48.48 -27.78 41.24
N ALA A 205 -48.72 -28.85 41.98
CA ALA A 205 -47.74 -29.31 42.98
C ALA A 205 -46.60 -30.07 42.30
N ILE A 206 -45.37 -29.82 42.72
CA ILE A 206 -44.16 -30.49 42.22
C ILE A 206 -43.23 -30.88 43.37
N SER A 207 -42.62 -32.06 43.28
CA SER A 207 -41.58 -32.52 44.20
C SER A 207 -40.22 -31.96 43.78
N GLU A 208 -39.35 -31.64 44.74
CA GLU A 208 -37.96 -31.25 44.48
C GLU A 208 -37.23 -32.25 43.57
N ASP A 209 -37.49 -33.55 43.75
CA ASP A 209 -36.86 -34.63 42.99
C ASP A 209 -37.26 -34.65 41.50
N ASN A 210 -38.36 -33.97 41.14
CA ASN A 210 -38.87 -33.89 39.77
C ASN A 210 -38.44 -32.58 39.06
N ILE A 211 -37.59 -31.78 39.70
CA ILE A 211 -36.96 -30.62 39.07
C ILE A 211 -35.60 -31.06 38.54
N GLY A 212 -35.44 -31.02 37.22
CA GLY A 212 -34.23 -31.38 36.50
C GLY A 212 -33.18 -30.26 36.53
N CYS A 213 -32.78 -29.76 35.35
CA CYS A 213 -31.75 -28.72 35.26
C CYS A 213 -32.32 -27.30 35.16
N VAL A 214 -31.57 -26.32 35.66
CA VAL A 214 -31.88 -24.88 35.59
C VAL A 214 -30.78 -24.18 34.81
N TYR A 215 -31.12 -23.55 33.68
CA TYR A 215 -30.14 -22.84 32.85
C TYR A 215 -30.70 -21.54 32.27
N ILE A 216 -29.79 -20.68 31.85
CA ILE A 216 -30.11 -19.45 31.13
C ILE A 216 -30.21 -19.79 29.65
N ASP A 217 -31.35 -19.49 29.03
CA ASP A 217 -31.58 -19.63 27.60
C ASP A 217 -31.65 -18.24 26.97
N THR A 218 -30.97 -18.07 25.84
CA THR A 218 -30.96 -16.80 25.11
C THR A 218 -31.97 -16.88 23.96
N LYS A 219 -32.96 -15.98 23.94
CA LYS A 219 -34.04 -15.96 22.92
C LYS A 219 -33.54 -15.70 21.49
N GLU A 220 -32.30 -15.26 21.35
CA GLU A 220 -31.70 -14.87 20.09
C GLU A 220 -30.42 -15.68 19.88
N SER A 221 -30.41 -16.56 18.89
CA SER A 221 -29.17 -17.06 18.29
C SER A 221 -28.52 -15.92 17.50
N LEU A 222 -27.86 -15.01 18.21
CA LEU A 222 -27.17 -13.90 17.58
C LEU A 222 -25.76 -14.31 17.16
N HIS A 223 -25.54 -14.12 15.85
CA HIS A 223 -24.33 -14.28 15.05
C HIS A 223 -24.05 -15.70 14.54
N GLY A 224 -24.68 -16.02 13.41
CA GLY A 224 -24.23 -17.05 12.47
C GLY A 224 -24.26 -18.47 13.03
N ASP A 225 -25.41 -19.14 12.94
CA ASP A 225 -25.49 -20.60 13.03
C ASP A 225 -24.91 -21.26 11.76
N ALA A 226 -23.64 -20.99 11.48
CA ALA A 226 -22.77 -21.93 10.79
C ALA A 226 -21.91 -22.61 11.85
N TYR A 227 -22.50 -23.63 12.48
CA TYR A 227 -21.80 -24.70 13.20
C TYR A 227 -21.25 -24.36 14.60
N ARG A 228 -22.13 -24.42 15.62
CA ARG A 228 -21.73 -24.86 16.97
C ARG A 228 -22.78 -25.75 17.64
N PRO A 229 -22.79 -27.06 17.36
CA PRO A 229 -23.48 -28.01 18.23
C PRO A 229 -22.68 -28.15 19.54
N ASN A 230 -23.35 -27.98 20.69
CA ASN A 230 -22.92 -28.39 22.05
C ASN A 230 -22.28 -27.33 22.99
N SER A 231 -22.81 -26.11 23.07
CA SER A 231 -22.61 -25.29 24.30
C SER A 231 -23.85 -24.48 24.66
N ARG A 232 -24.76 -25.10 25.41
CA ARG A 232 -25.99 -24.43 25.88
C ARG A 232 -25.73 -23.25 26.84
N ASP A 233 -24.49 -23.06 27.33
CA ASP A 233 -24.17 -22.08 28.40
C ASP A 233 -23.14 -21.00 28.04
N LYS A 234 -22.82 -20.77 26.76
CA LYS A 234 -21.79 -19.78 26.35
C LYS A 234 -22.38 -18.59 25.61
N HIS A 235 -22.37 -17.44 26.27
CA HIS A 235 -22.77 -16.16 25.72
C HIS A 235 -21.56 -15.37 25.24
N TRP A 236 -21.51 -15.06 23.94
CA TRP A 236 -20.41 -14.31 23.33
C TRP A 236 -20.82 -12.85 23.11
N GLN A 237 -19.95 -11.90 23.45
CA GLN A 237 -20.20 -10.48 23.28
C GLN A 237 -19.05 -9.81 22.55
N GLN A 238 -19.39 -8.95 21.58
CA GLN A 238 -18.41 -8.05 20.99
C GLN A 238 -18.04 -6.95 21.99
N LEU A 239 -16.76 -6.63 22.09
CA LEU A 239 -16.28 -5.55 22.94
C LEU A 239 -17.02 -4.24 22.65
N GLY A 240 -17.54 -3.59 23.70
CA GLY A 240 -18.24 -2.31 23.62
C GLY A 240 -19.74 -2.39 23.36
N THR A 241 -20.30 -3.57 23.04
CA THR A 241 -21.75 -3.73 22.85
C THR A 241 -22.51 -3.88 24.17
N THR A 242 -23.82 -3.71 24.08
CA THR A 242 -24.77 -3.96 25.17
C THR A 242 -25.83 -4.95 24.71
N TYR A 243 -26.24 -5.86 25.60
CA TYR A 243 -27.29 -6.84 25.35
C TYR A 243 -28.37 -6.75 26.42
N SER A 244 -29.62 -6.78 26.00
CA SER A 244 -30.75 -6.66 26.91
C SER A 244 -30.97 -7.98 27.66
N LEU A 245 -30.91 -7.96 28.99
CA LEU A 245 -31.16 -9.16 29.80
C LEU A 245 -32.62 -9.61 29.73
N SER A 246 -33.54 -8.76 29.25
CA SER A 246 -34.92 -9.15 28.93
C SER A 246 -35.03 -10.22 27.83
N ASN A 247 -33.97 -10.34 27.02
CA ASN A 247 -33.89 -11.33 25.93
C ASN A 247 -33.33 -12.68 26.43
N MET A 248 -32.99 -12.80 27.72
CA MET A 248 -32.64 -14.07 28.36
C MET A 248 -33.83 -14.57 29.18
N ASP A 249 -34.18 -15.85 28.99
CA ASP A 249 -35.07 -16.58 29.89
C ASP A 249 -34.23 -17.45 30.82
N ILE A 250 -34.74 -17.73 32.02
CA ILE A 250 -34.22 -18.81 32.85
C ILE A 250 -35.23 -19.94 32.79
N LEU A 251 -34.79 -21.09 32.32
CA LEU A 251 -35.64 -22.24 32.08
C LEU A 251 -35.38 -23.29 33.15
N PHE A 252 -36.48 -23.74 33.76
CA PHE A 252 -36.54 -24.92 34.61
C PHE A 252 -37.00 -26.09 33.79
N GLU A 253 -36.17 -27.13 33.69
CA GLU A 253 -36.58 -28.41 33.14
C GLU A 253 -37.25 -29.25 34.23
N VAL A 254 -38.49 -29.67 34.01
CA VAL A 254 -39.20 -30.63 34.88
C VAL A 254 -39.00 -32.03 34.28
N CYS A 255 -38.63 -33.00 35.12
CA CYS A 255 -38.21 -34.34 34.71
C CYS A 255 -39.22 -35.05 33.81
N ASP A 256 -38.70 -35.89 32.91
CA ASP A 256 -39.37 -36.60 31.84
C ASP A 256 -38.93 -38.08 31.86
N ASP A 257 -39.88 -39.00 31.69
CA ASP A 257 -39.66 -40.45 31.56
C ASP A 257 -39.13 -40.85 30.16
N GLY A 258 -38.75 -39.86 29.35
CA GLY A 258 -37.85 -40.02 28.21
C GLY A 258 -38.45 -39.60 26.87
N SER A 259 -39.48 -38.73 26.84
CA SER A 259 -40.02 -38.23 25.59
C SER A 259 -40.27 -36.71 25.49
N TYR A 260 -40.60 -35.98 26.56
CA TYR A 260 -40.71 -34.51 26.57
C TYR A 260 -40.37 -33.82 27.90
N VAL A 261 -39.41 -32.87 27.88
CA VAL A 261 -39.11 -31.98 29.01
C VAL A 261 -39.95 -30.69 28.91
N GLU A 262 -40.87 -30.47 29.85
CA GLU A 262 -41.58 -29.19 29.97
C GLU A 262 -40.68 -28.12 30.59
N LYS A 263 -40.59 -26.95 29.94
CA LYS A 263 -39.74 -25.84 30.38
C LYS A 263 -40.58 -24.75 31.02
N VAL A 264 -40.27 -24.37 32.26
CA VAL A 264 -40.94 -23.25 32.95
C VAL A 264 -40.01 -22.04 32.95
N VAL A 265 -40.53 -20.87 32.58
CA VAL A 265 -39.76 -19.60 32.58
C VAL A 265 -39.81 -18.97 33.97
N ALA A 266 -38.65 -18.70 34.56
CA ALA A 266 -38.56 -17.98 35.82
C ALA A 266 -39.09 -16.54 35.69
N THR A 267 -39.80 -16.06 36.71
CA THR A 267 -40.26 -14.67 36.76
C THR A 267 -39.26 -13.78 37.50
N ASN A 268 -38.96 -12.60 36.95
CA ASN A 268 -38.18 -11.54 37.58
C ASN A 268 -36.79 -11.96 38.10
N PRO A 269 -35.90 -12.47 37.24
CA PRO A 269 -34.55 -12.78 37.67
C PRO A 269 -33.76 -11.54 38.10
N THR A 270 -32.89 -11.72 39.08
CA THR A 270 -31.86 -10.76 39.45
C THR A 270 -30.51 -11.26 38.94
N TRP A 271 -29.70 -10.35 38.42
CA TRP A 271 -28.48 -10.68 37.70
C TRP A 271 -27.25 -10.11 38.39
N GLU A 272 -26.19 -10.91 38.44
CA GLU A 272 -24.89 -10.54 38.99
C GLU A 272 -23.78 -10.96 38.02
N ILE A 273 -22.67 -10.23 37.99
CA ILE A 273 -21.51 -10.52 37.15
C ILE A 273 -20.27 -10.66 38.03
N ALA A 274 -19.55 -11.77 37.89
CA ALA A 274 -18.43 -12.10 38.78
C ALA A 274 -17.26 -11.10 38.65
N ASP A 275 -16.88 -10.75 37.43
CA ASP A 275 -15.86 -9.74 37.13
C ASP A 275 -16.48 -8.58 36.33
N SER A 276 -16.75 -7.48 37.03
CA SER A 276 -17.34 -6.27 36.45
C SER A 276 -16.41 -5.52 35.48
N SER A 277 -15.11 -5.80 35.52
CA SER A 277 -14.12 -5.20 34.62
C SER A 277 -14.20 -5.79 33.21
N ILE A 278 -14.66 -7.04 33.08
CA ILE A 278 -14.85 -7.74 31.81
C ILE A 278 -16.23 -7.39 31.21
N ALA A 279 -17.29 -7.50 32.00
CA ALA A 279 -18.64 -7.09 31.62
C ALA A 279 -19.38 -6.48 32.81
N SER A 280 -20.28 -5.52 32.60
CA SER A 280 -21.04 -4.88 33.68
C SER A 280 -22.53 -4.89 33.41
N ILE A 281 -23.34 -4.99 34.46
CA ILE A 281 -24.80 -4.90 34.37
C ILE A 281 -25.24 -3.50 34.75
N SER A 282 -26.04 -2.87 33.90
CA SER A 282 -26.65 -1.56 34.18
C SER A 282 -27.98 -1.43 33.45
N ASN A 283 -29.02 -0.94 34.14
CA ASN A 283 -30.36 -0.70 33.57
C ASN A 283 -30.97 -1.90 32.82
N GLY A 284 -30.78 -3.12 33.33
CA GLY A 284 -31.32 -4.34 32.69
C GLY A 284 -30.53 -4.80 31.46
N SER A 285 -29.35 -4.24 31.21
CA SER A 285 -28.47 -4.64 30.09
C SER A 285 -27.09 -5.08 30.57
N LEU A 286 -26.55 -6.10 29.91
CA LEU A 286 -25.17 -6.56 30.03
C LEU A 286 -24.29 -5.81 29.03
N LYS A 287 -23.28 -5.08 29.50
CA LYS A 287 -22.32 -4.35 28.68
C LYS A 287 -20.97 -5.06 28.66
N ALA A 288 -20.38 -5.24 27.49
CA ALA A 288 -19.04 -5.78 27.32
C ALA A 288 -17.98 -4.68 27.46
N ASN A 289 -17.14 -4.76 28.49
CA ASN A 289 -16.18 -3.70 28.84
C ASN A 289 -14.74 -4.02 28.42
N LYS A 290 -14.31 -5.28 28.54
CA LYS A 290 -12.94 -5.71 28.27
C LYS A 290 -12.91 -7.15 27.77
N VAL A 291 -12.01 -7.44 26.82
CA VAL A 291 -11.76 -8.81 26.34
C VAL A 291 -11.38 -9.72 27.50
N GLY A 292 -12.05 -10.86 27.60
CA GLY A 292 -11.89 -11.80 28.70
C GLY A 292 -13.12 -12.70 28.87
N GLU A 293 -13.07 -13.53 29.90
CA GLU A 293 -14.17 -14.43 30.27
C GLU A 293 -14.61 -14.11 31.69
N THR A 294 -15.92 -14.05 31.92
CA THR A 294 -16.54 -13.83 33.23
C THR A 294 -17.79 -14.69 33.35
N THR A 295 -18.37 -14.76 34.54
CA THR A 295 -19.57 -15.57 34.81
C THR A 295 -20.74 -14.67 35.13
N LEU A 296 -21.81 -14.79 34.35
CA LEU A 296 -23.11 -14.16 34.61
C LEU A 296 -23.91 -15.11 35.49
N THR A 297 -24.30 -14.65 36.67
CA THR A 297 -25.13 -15.38 37.61
C THR A 297 -26.54 -14.85 37.56
N ALA A 298 -27.51 -15.74 37.41
CA ALA A 298 -28.92 -15.42 37.49
C ALA A 298 -29.50 -16.05 38.76
N ASN A 299 -29.97 -15.19 39.66
CA ASN A 299 -30.71 -15.58 40.85
C ASN A 299 -32.20 -15.42 40.56
N CYS A 300 -32.96 -16.49 40.70
CA CYS A 300 -34.37 -16.49 40.38
C CYS A 300 -35.17 -17.24 41.43
N GLN A 301 -36.48 -17.00 41.39
CA GLN A 301 -37.45 -17.65 42.25
C GLN A 301 -38.51 -18.35 41.40
N LEU A 302 -38.93 -19.52 41.84
CA LEU A 302 -40.02 -20.29 41.26
C LEU A 302 -40.95 -20.75 42.38
N GLY A 303 -42.05 -20.03 42.58
CA GLY A 303 -42.81 -20.13 43.82
C GLY A 303 -41.94 -19.70 45.02
N ASP A 304 -41.89 -20.53 46.05
CA ASP A 304 -41.07 -20.30 47.25
C ASP A 304 -39.62 -20.80 47.12
N MET A 305 -39.26 -21.42 45.99
CA MET A 305 -37.91 -21.93 45.75
C MET A 305 -36.99 -20.83 45.24
N VAL A 306 -35.75 -20.83 45.72
CA VAL A 306 -34.68 -19.95 45.23
C VAL A 306 -33.66 -20.79 44.46
N PHE A 307 -33.37 -20.37 43.24
CA PHE A 307 -32.38 -21.02 42.39
C PHE A 307 -31.31 -20.04 41.94
N MET A 308 -30.12 -20.59 41.71
CA MET A 308 -29.01 -19.90 41.09
C MET A 308 -28.53 -20.73 39.90
N THR A 309 -28.37 -20.09 38.76
CA THR A 309 -27.71 -20.68 37.60
C THR A 309 -26.72 -19.69 37.01
N THR A 310 -25.78 -20.17 36.20
CA THR A 310 -24.68 -19.37 35.67
C THR A 310 -24.49 -19.58 34.18
N ALA A 311 -24.17 -18.52 33.45
CA ALA A 311 -23.72 -18.57 32.06
C ALA A 311 -22.29 -18.04 31.94
N HIS A 312 -21.52 -18.63 31.03
CA HIS A 312 -20.21 -18.11 30.67
C HIS A 312 -20.36 -16.92 29.71
N VAL A 313 -19.86 -15.76 30.11
CA VAL A 313 -19.80 -14.58 29.25
C VAL A 313 -18.38 -14.44 28.71
N LYS A 314 -18.23 -14.52 27.39
CA LYS A 314 -16.96 -14.31 26.72
C LYS A 314 -17.01 -13.04 25.90
N VAL A 315 -16.21 -12.06 26.30
CA VAL A 315 -16.03 -10.81 25.56
C VAL A 315 -14.85 -10.97 24.60
N VAL A 316 -15.11 -10.73 23.32
CA VAL A 316 -14.12 -10.78 22.23
C VAL A 316 -14.02 -9.43 21.53
N ASP A 317 -12.84 -9.11 21.01
CA ASP A 317 -12.64 -7.98 20.09
C ASP A 317 -12.55 -8.55 18.68
N THR A 318 -13.72 -8.84 18.10
CA THR A 318 -13.78 -9.44 16.76
C THR A 318 -13.46 -8.39 15.70
N LYS A 319 -12.61 -8.75 14.74
CA LYS A 319 -12.23 -7.88 13.61
C LYS A 319 -12.43 -8.58 12.29
N ILE A 320 -12.89 -7.85 11.28
CA ILE A 320 -12.84 -8.32 9.90
C ILE A 320 -11.40 -8.18 9.40
N GLU A 321 -10.82 -9.24 8.89
CA GLU A 321 -9.52 -9.26 8.22
C GLU A 321 -9.70 -9.64 6.75
N VAL A 322 -8.77 -9.21 5.90
CA VAL A 322 -8.74 -9.58 4.48
C VAL A 322 -7.39 -10.17 4.10
N SER A 323 -7.39 -11.09 3.13
CA SER A 323 -6.18 -11.80 2.68
C SER A 323 -5.09 -10.88 2.10
N LYS A 324 -5.45 -9.65 1.70
CA LYS A 324 -4.55 -8.62 1.18
C LYS A 324 -4.95 -7.26 1.75
N PRO A 325 -4.40 -6.81 2.89
CA PRO A 325 -4.78 -5.54 3.51
C PRO A 325 -4.21 -4.29 2.78
N ASP A 326 -3.10 -4.44 2.04
CA ASP A 326 -2.56 -3.42 1.13
C ASP A 326 -3.09 -3.68 -0.29
N ILE A 327 -4.28 -3.15 -0.59
CA ILE A 327 -4.99 -3.44 -1.84
C ILE A 327 -4.46 -2.54 -2.94
N LYS A 328 -3.76 -3.12 -3.92
CA LYS A 328 -3.25 -2.43 -5.11
C LYS A 328 -3.86 -3.04 -6.36
N VAL A 329 -4.59 -2.26 -7.15
CA VAL A 329 -5.26 -2.73 -8.38
C VAL A 329 -4.92 -1.84 -9.57
N ALA A 330 -4.57 -2.43 -10.71
CA ALA A 330 -4.33 -1.66 -11.92
C ALA A 330 -5.64 -1.14 -12.51
N VAL A 331 -5.64 0.06 -13.09
CA VAL A 331 -6.82 0.64 -13.79
C VAL A 331 -7.38 -0.34 -14.82
N GLY A 332 -8.69 -0.55 -14.80
CA GLY A 332 -9.39 -1.46 -15.71
C GLY A 332 -9.26 -2.96 -15.38
N THR A 333 -8.53 -3.31 -14.30
CA THR A 333 -8.35 -4.68 -13.84
C THR A 333 -9.08 -4.93 -12.52
N LYS A 334 -9.11 -6.19 -12.08
CA LYS A 334 -9.67 -6.59 -10.79
C LYS A 334 -8.67 -7.35 -9.94
N GLU A 335 -8.70 -7.08 -8.64
CA GLU A 335 -8.03 -7.85 -7.60
C GLU A 335 -9.05 -8.68 -6.82
N THR A 336 -8.61 -9.87 -6.37
CA THR A 336 -9.45 -10.78 -5.57
C THR A 336 -8.92 -10.85 -4.15
N ILE A 337 -9.81 -10.67 -3.17
CA ILE A 337 -9.50 -10.81 -1.75
C ILE A 337 -10.50 -11.77 -1.09
N LYS A 338 -10.07 -12.36 0.04
CA LYS A 338 -10.92 -13.17 0.93
C LYS A 338 -11.04 -12.49 2.28
N ALA A 339 -12.16 -12.66 2.97
CA ALA A 339 -12.39 -12.09 4.30
C ALA A 339 -12.59 -13.16 5.37
N SER A 340 -12.15 -12.87 6.60
CA SER A 340 -12.33 -13.71 7.78
C SER A 340 -12.62 -12.87 9.03
N LEU A 341 -13.13 -13.50 10.10
CA LEU A 341 -13.13 -12.89 11.44
C LEU A 341 -11.90 -13.32 12.23
N ASN A 342 -11.27 -12.39 12.93
CA ASN A 342 -10.32 -12.71 13.99
C ASN A 342 -11.03 -12.47 15.33
N PRO A 343 -11.08 -13.45 16.27
CA PRO A 343 -10.33 -14.71 16.32
C PRO A 343 -11.02 -15.94 15.74
N TYR A 344 -12.19 -15.80 15.13
CA TYR A 344 -12.91 -16.94 14.57
C TYR A 344 -12.50 -17.15 13.13
N ASP A 345 -11.48 -17.99 12.88
CA ASP A 345 -10.98 -18.34 11.53
C ASP A 345 -12.07 -18.97 10.64
N VAL A 346 -13.01 -18.14 10.21
CA VAL A 346 -14.28 -18.41 9.56
C VAL A 346 -14.38 -17.42 8.41
N TYR A 347 -14.59 -17.94 7.20
CA TYR A 347 -14.74 -17.14 6.00
C TYR A 347 -16.16 -16.55 5.94
N LEU A 348 -16.28 -15.23 5.81
CA LEU A 348 -17.54 -14.49 6.01
C LEU A 348 -18.22 -13.99 4.74
N ASN A 349 -17.94 -14.56 3.58
CA ASN A 349 -18.23 -13.83 2.35
C ASN A 349 -19.73 -13.53 2.11
N GLU A 350 -20.69 -14.18 2.81
CA GLU A 350 -22.12 -13.83 2.76
C GLU A 350 -22.62 -12.90 3.88
N ASP A 351 -21.84 -12.70 4.95
CA ASP A 351 -22.26 -11.99 6.17
C ASP A 351 -21.70 -10.56 6.29
N VAL A 352 -21.00 -10.08 5.26
CA VAL A 352 -20.35 -8.78 5.22
C VAL A 352 -20.88 -7.93 4.08
N ASN A 353 -21.35 -6.73 4.43
CA ASN A 353 -21.64 -5.65 3.52
C ASN A 353 -20.34 -4.96 3.09
N TRP A 354 -20.10 -4.95 1.78
CA TRP A 354 -18.92 -4.33 1.17
C TRP A 354 -19.29 -3.03 0.47
N SER A 355 -18.53 -1.97 0.72
CA SER A 355 -18.64 -0.71 -0.02
C SER A 355 -17.28 -0.06 -0.22
N VAL A 356 -17.20 0.89 -1.15
CA VAL A 356 -16.00 1.70 -1.39
C VAL A 356 -16.36 3.15 -1.15
N ALA A 357 -15.55 3.86 -0.37
CA ALA A 357 -15.82 5.24 0.03
C ALA A 357 -15.95 6.21 -1.17
N ASP A 358 -15.05 6.11 -2.15
CA ASP A 358 -15.12 6.81 -3.43
C ASP A 358 -15.25 5.81 -4.58
N SER A 359 -16.48 5.64 -5.08
CA SER A 359 -16.80 4.71 -6.16
C SER A 359 -16.36 5.19 -7.55
N SER A 360 -15.84 6.42 -7.69
CA SER A 360 -15.25 6.90 -8.94
C SER A 360 -13.81 6.40 -9.15
N ILE A 361 -13.16 5.95 -8.07
CA ILE A 361 -11.79 5.44 -8.05
C ILE A 361 -11.77 3.92 -8.18
N ALA A 362 -12.59 3.20 -7.41
CA ALA A 362 -12.70 1.74 -7.46
C ALA A 362 -14.14 1.27 -7.18
N SER A 363 -14.46 0.04 -7.57
CA SER A 363 -15.72 -0.63 -7.19
C SER A 363 -15.45 -1.96 -6.49
N VAL A 364 -16.43 -2.43 -5.72
CA VAL A 364 -16.41 -3.74 -5.08
C VAL A 364 -17.61 -4.55 -5.52
N THR A 365 -17.38 -5.83 -5.84
CA THR A 365 -18.43 -6.83 -6.02
C THR A 365 -18.09 -8.08 -5.21
N ASN A 366 -19.10 -8.87 -4.87
CA ASN A 366 -18.96 -10.08 -4.05
C ASN A 366 -19.84 -11.19 -4.65
N ASN A 367 -19.34 -12.42 -4.70
CA ASN A 367 -20.08 -13.59 -5.21
C ASN A 367 -20.23 -14.72 -4.16
N ASN A 368 -20.22 -14.37 -2.87
CA ASN A 368 -20.30 -15.28 -1.71
C ASN A 368 -19.09 -16.23 -1.55
N GLN A 369 -18.10 -16.19 -2.45
CA GLN A 369 -16.85 -16.95 -2.34
C GLN A 369 -15.61 -16.06 -2.38
N ASP A 370 -15.68 -14.94 -3.07
CA ASP A 370 -14.59 -13.99 -3.27
C ASP A 370 -15.13 -12.56 -3.32
N VAL A 371 -14.30 -11.61 -2.88
CA VAL A 371 -14.55 -10.17 -3.02
C VAL A 371 -13.64 -9.62 -4.12
N TYR A 372 -14.24 -9.00 -5.14
CA TYR A 372 -13.53 -8.44 -6.29
C TYR A 372 -13.48 -6.93 -6.19
N ILE A 373 -12.27 -6.38 -6.14
CA ILE A 373 -12.01 -4.93 -6.19
C ILE A 373 -11.59 -4.58 -7.61
N THR A 374 -12.35 -3.72 -8.29
CA THR A 374 -12.04 -3.28 -9.66
C THR A 374 -11.52 -1.85 -9.66
N GLY A 375 -10.36 -1.62 -10.25
CA GLY A 375 -9.79 -0.28 -10.40
C GLY A 375 -10.47 0.49 -11.54
N ILE A 376 -11.04 1.66 -11.25
CA ILE A 376 -11.76 2.49 -12.24
C ILE A 376 -10.88 3.65 -12.70
N LYS A 377 -10.31 4.39 -11.75
CA LYS A 377 -9.53 5.61 -12.00
C LYS A 377 -8.37 5.70 -11.03
N LEU A 378 -7.27 6.28 -11.48
CA LEU A 378 -6.11 6.59 -10.64
C LEU A 378 -6.50 7.36 -9.38
N GLY A 379 -5.99 6.91 -8.24
CA GLY A 379 -6.23 7.53 -6.95
C GLY A 379 -6.16 6.54 -5.80
N THR A 380 -6.50 7.03 -4.61
CA THR A 380 -6.65 6.20 -3.42
C THR A 380 -8.08 6.31 -2.91
N THR A 381 -8.62 5.20 -2.44
CA THR A 381 -9.94 5.12 -1.81
C THR A 381 -9.90 4.12 -0.67
N THR A 382 -11.04 3.80 -0.07
CA THR A 382 -11.10 2.91 1.09
C THR A 382 -12.20 1.89 0.89
N LEU A 383 -11.83 0.61 1.01
CA LEU A 383 -12.76 -0.49 1.16
C LEU A 383 -13.34 -0.45 2.56
N VAL A 384 -14.66 -0.54 2.68
CA VAL A 384 -15.37 -0.64 3.95
C VAL A 384 -16.03 -2.01 4.01
N ALA A 385 -15.66 -2.76 5.05
CA ALA A 385 -16.23 -4.07 5.36
C ALA A 385 -17.00 -3.95 6.68
N GLU A 386 -18.28 -4.30 6.66
CA GLU A 386 -19.17 -4.18 7.82
C GLU A 386 -20.05 -5.43 7.90
N THR A 387 -20.15 -6.06 9.06
CA THR A 387 -21.05 -7.20 9.24
C THR A 387 -22.51 -6.80 8.98
N ASN A 388 -23.35 -7.74 8.56
CA ASN A 388 -24.76 -7.46 8.23
C ASN A 388 -25.56 -6.83 9.38
N ASP A 389 -25.17 -7.09 10.63
CA ASP A 389 -25.73 -6.49 11.84
C ASP A 389 -25.16 -5.10 12.20
N GLY A 390 -24.14 -4.62 11.49
CA GLY A 390 -23.47 -3.33 11.73
C GLY A 390 -22.54 -3.29 12.95
N VAL A 391 -22.31 -4.43 13.62
CA VAL A 391 -21.57 -4.49 14.89
C VAL A 391 -20.05 -4.44 14.68
N VAL A 392 -19.54 -5.14 13.67
CA VAL A 392 -18.10 -5.19 13.37
C VAL A 392 -17.85 -4.46 12.06
N LYS A 393 -16.91 -3.50 12.09
CA LYS A 393 -16.53 -2.69 10.93
C LYS A 393 -15.01 -2.58 10.84
N ASN A 394 -14.48 -2.74 9.63
CA ASN A 394 -13.08 -2.45 9.35
C ASN A 394 -12.93 -1.78 7.98
N THR A 395 -11.79 -1.11 7.78
CA THR A 395 -11.51 -0.36 6.55
C THR A 395 -10.12 -0.68 6.03
N PHE A 396 -9.98 -0.82 4.70
CA PHE A 396 -8.72 -1.16 4.04
C PHE A 396 -8.41 -0.15 2.93
N PRO A 397 -7.19 0.38 2.85
CA PRO A 397 -6.80 1.29 1.78
C PRO A 397 -6.78 0.57 0.44
N ILE A 398 -7.32 1.22 -0.60
CA ILE A 398 -7.20 0.80 -2.00
C ILE A 398 -6.37 1.85 -2.73
N GLU A 399 -5.31 1.40 -3.40
CA GLU A 399 -4.52 2.19 -4.34
C GLU A 399 -4.81 1.68 -5.76
N VAL A 400 -5.31 2.58 -6.62
CA VAL A 400 -5.52 2.30 -8.04
C VAL A 400 -4.40 2.91 -8.85
N TYR A 401 -3.61 2.07 -9.51
CA TYR A 401 -2.38 2.47 -10.20
C TYR A 401 -2.43 2.16 -11.70
N GLN A 402 -1.49 2.73 -12.45
CA GLN A 402 -1.23 2.43 -13.84
C GLN A 402 0.25 2.11 -14.01
N SER A 403 0.58 0.87 -14.38
CA SER A 403 1.96 0.48 -14.67
C SER A 403 2.47 1.10 -15.95
N VAL A 404 3.78 1.30 -15.99
CA VAL A 404 4.53 1.60 -17.20
C VAL A 404 4.50 0.38 -18.12
N THR A 405 4.19 0.62 -19.39
CA THR A 405 4.19 -0.40 -20.44
C THR A 405 5.34 -0.22 -21.42
N GLN A 406 5.88 1.00 -21.56
CA GLN A 406 6.94 1.30 -22.51
C GLN A 406 7.76 2.51 -22.06
N VAL A 407 9.05 2.52 -22.39
CA VAL A 407 9.92 3.70 -22.31
C VAL A 407 10.47 3.95 -23.70
N ASN A 408 10.36 5.19 -24.19
CA ASN A 408 10.90 5.60 -25.49
C ASN A 408 12.09 6.53 -25.26
N VAL A 409 13.24 6.19 -25.84
CA VAL A 409 14.41 7.08 -25.85
C VAL A 409 14.38 7.90 -27.14
N ALA A 410 14.50 9.22 -27.02
CA ALA A 410 14.54 10.13 -28.16
C ALA A 410 15.92 10.07 -28.83
N GLY A 411 15.93 9.78 -30.12
CA GLY A 411 17.12 9.60 -30.96
C GLY A 411 16.76 8.70 -32.13
N ASN A 412 17.43 8.83 -33.28
CA ASN A 412 17.38 7.77 -34.29
C ASN A 412 17.88 6.46 -33.64
N ASN A 413 17.52 5.29 -34.17
CA ASN A 413 17.98 4.00 -33.62
C ASN A 413 19.51 3.90 -33.41
N SER A 414 20.26 4.76 -34.10
CA SER A 414 21.71 4.93 -33.99
C SER A 414 22.07 6.42 -33.90
N ILE A 415 23.06 6.73 -33.07
CA ILE A 415 23.69 8.06 -32.90
C ILE A 415 25.19 7.90 -33.19
N GLU A 416 25.78 8.83 -33.93
CA GLU A 416 27.22 8.91 -34.18
C GLU A 416 27.81 10.04 -33.33
N LEU A 417 28.88 9.77 -32.58
CA LEU A 417 29.61 10.75 -31.77
C LEU A 417 31.12 10.57 -31.97
N ASN A 418 31.88 11.64 -31.79
CA ASN A 418 33.34 11.55 -31.66
C ASN A 418 33.75 11.40 -30.20
N VAL A 419 34.97 10.92 -29.95
CA VAL A 419 35.56 10.97 -28.61
C VAL A 419 35.49 12.40 -28.07
N ASP A 420 35.15 12.53 -26.78
CA ASP A 420 34.86 13.78 -26.05
C ASP A 420 33.55 14.51 -26.40
N ASP A 421 32.81 14.09 -27.43
CA ASP A 421 31.49 14.64 -27.70
C ASP A 421 30.52 14.35 -26.55
N LYS A 422 29.59 15.29 -26.36
CA LYS A 422 28.51 15.18 -25.38
C LYS A 422 27.17 15.35 -26.07
N MET A 423 26.22 14.49 -25.73
CA MET A 423 24.87 14.53 -26.29
C MET A 423 23.81 14.29 -25.22
N GLN A 424 22.77 15.12 -25.20
CA GLN A 424 21.66 14.99 -24.28
C GLN A 424 20.58 14.07 -24.87
N LEU A 425 20.30 12.95 -24.20
CA LEU A 425 19.11 12.14 -24.47
C LEU A 425 17.92 12.60 -23.64
N SER A 426 16.72 12.26 -24.10
CA SER A 426 15.51 12.31 -23.29
C SER A 426 14.77 10.99 -23.41
N ALA A 427 14.08 10.59 -22.34
CA ALA A 427 13.20 9.43 -22.36
C ALA A 427 11.77 9.81 -21.97
N THR A 428 10.81 9.22 -22.66
CA THR A 428 9.37 9.39 -22.43
C THR A 428 8.79 8.08 -21.94
N VAL A 429 8.14 8.10 -20.78
CA VAL A 429 7.49 6.94 -20.16
C VAL A 429 6.02 6.87 -20.56
N LEU A 430 5.57 5.68 -20.98
CA LEU A 430 4.20 5.41 -21.40
C LEU A 430 3.53 4.30 -20.56
N PRO A 431 2.21 4.37 -20.35
CA PRO A 431 1.32 5.44 -20.81
C PRO A 431 1.56 6.75 -20.04
N GLU A 432 1.10 7.88 -20.59
CA GLU A 432 1.31 9.20 -19.99
C GLU A 432 0.72 9.31 -18.57
N ASN A 433 -0.28 8.51 -18.23
CA ASN A 433 -0.87 8.45 -16.90
C ASN A 433 -0.25 7.36 -16.00
N ALA A 434 0.92 6.80 -16.32
CA ALA A 434 1.61 5.86 -15.43
C ALA A 434 1.85 6.46 -14.04
N SER A 435 1.65 5.65 -13.00
CA SER A 435 1.71 6.07 -11.59
C SER A 435 3.13 6.30 -11.09
N ASP A 436 4.11 5.61 -11.67
CA ASP A 436 5.53 5.74 -11.35
C ASP A 436 6.30 5.88 -12.67
N LYS A 437 6.75 7.12 -12.95
CA LYS A 437 7.43 7.47 -14.20
C LYS A 437 8.95 7.56 -14.05
N GLU A 438 9.48 7.16 -12.90
CA GLU A 438 10.93 7.16 -12.72
C GLU A 438 11.59 6.13 -13.64
N TYR A 439 12.78 6.46 -14.11
CA TYR A 439 13.63 5.59 -14.89
C TYR A 439 15.10 5.83 -14.56
N GLU A 440 15.96 4.91 -14.96
CA GLU A 440 17.42 5.04 -14.86
C GLU A 440 18.09 4.86 -16.20
N TRP A 441 19.17 5.61 -16.38
CA TRP A 441 20.09 5.46 -17.49
C TRP A 441 21.20 4.48 -17.16
N THR A 442 21.54 3.64 -18.13
CA THR A 442 22.69 2.74 -18.06
C THR A 442 23.41 2.72 -19.39
N SER A 443 24.71 2.48 -19.34
CA SER A 443 25.55 2.21 -20.51
C SER A 443 25.97 0.74 -20.48
N SER A 444 25.90 0.06 -21.62
CA SER A 444 26.39 -1.32 -21.74
C SER A 444 27.92 -1.41 -21.64
N ASP A 445 28.63 -0.31 -21.91
CA ASP A 445 30.09 -0.21 -21.84
C ASP A 445 30.54 1.24 -21.56
N ALA A 446 30.84 1.52 -20.30
CA ALA A 446 31.30 2.84 -19.84
C ALA A 446 32.67 3.25 -20.39
N SER A 447 33.47 2.33 -20.95
CA SER A 447 34.75 2.66 -21.58
C SER A 447 34.58 3.26 -22.98
N VAL A 448 33.43 3.04 -23.63
CA VAL A 448 33.07 3.63 -24.93
C VAL A 448 32.28 4.92 -24.73
N ALA A 449 31.21 4.90 -23.93
CA ALA A 449 30.49 6.10 -23.53
C ALA A 449 29.84 5.96 -22.15
N THR A 450 29.83 7.04 -21.39
CA THR A 450 29.11 7.14 -20.11
C THR A 450 27.80 7.89 -20.30
N VAL A 451 26.82 7.65 -19.43
CA VAL A 451 25.56 8.39 -19.37
C VAL A 451 25.28 8.78 -17.93
N SER A 452 24.91 10.03 -17.71
CA SER A 452 24.56 10.54 -16.38
C SER A 452 23.08 10.32 -16.02
N GLU A 453 22.69 10.58 -14.77
CA GLU A 453 21.31 10.41 -14.29
C GLU A 453 20.27 11.23 -15.06
N ASN A 454 20.68 12.35 -15.67
CA ASN A 454 19.80 13.19 -16.48
C ASN A 454 19.82 12.84 -17.98
N GLY A 455 20.57 11.82 -18.40
CA GLY A 455 20.65 11.38 -19.80
C GLY A 455 21.73 12.07 -20.64
N LEU A 456 22.66 12.83 -20.05
CA LEU A 456 23.81 13.35 -20.78
C LEU A 456 24.82 12.25 -21.04
N ILE A 457 25.03 11.92 -22.32
CA ILE A 457 26.08 11.03 -22.81
C ILE A 457 27.41 11.79 -22.88
N THR A 458 28.50 11.16 -22.48
CA THR A 458 29.87 11.60 -22.79
C THR A 458 30.62 10.46 -23.47
N ALA A 459 31.07 10.68 -24.70
CA ALA A 459 31.88 9.72 -25.44
C ALA A 459 33.30 9.66 -24.86
N ILE A 460 33.80 8.46 -24.61
CA ILE A 460 35.09 8.22 -23.92
C ILE A 460 36.09 7.54 -24.84
N GLY A 461 35.67 6.55 -25.63
CA GLY A 461 36.57 5.76 -26.47
C GLY A 461 35.85 5.20 -27.69
N ALA A 462 36.62 4.91 -28.75
CA ALA A 462 36.05 4.37 -29.97
C ALA A 462 35.37 3.01 -29.74
N GLY A 463 34.20 2.82 -30.33
CA GLY A 463 33.44 1.58 -30.22
C GLY A 463 31.94 1.78 -30.39
N GLN A 464 31.18 0.72 -30.18
CA GLN A 464 29.72 0.76 -30.18
C GLN A 464 29.21 0.41 -28.78
N VAL A 465 28.25 1.18 -28.29
CA VAL A 465 27.65 1.00 -26.96
C VAL A 465 26.15 1.24 -26.99
N GLU A 466 25.39 0.49 -26.19
CA GLU A 466 23.96 0.71 -26.02
C GLU A 466 23.69 1.51 -24.75
N ILE A 467 22.95 2.62 -24.90
CA ILE A 467 22.46 3.43 -23.78
C ILE A 467 20.98 3.11 -23.57
N ARG A 468 20.62 2.72 -22.34
CA ARG A 468 19.25 2.28 -21.98
C ARG A 468 18.64 3.16 -20.92
N ALA A 469 17.37 3.56 -21.12
CA ALA A 469 16.50 4.10 -20.08
C ALA A 469 15.53 2.99 -19.61
N THR A 470 15.71 2.51 -18.38
CA THR A 470 14.89 1.43 -17.80
C THR A 470 13.90 2.00 -16.79
N ALA A 471 12.61 1.68 -16.90
CA ALA A 471 11.62 2.12 -15.93
C ALA A 471 11.92 1.57 -14.53
N LYS A 472 11.82 2.40 -13.49
CA LYS A 472 11.92 1.99 -12.09
C LYS A 472 10.60 1.51 -11.50
N ASP A 473 9.49 1.70 -12.23
CA ASP A 473 8.12 1.37 -11.87
C ASP A 473 8.00 0.31 -10.77
N LYS A 474 7.66 0.76 -9.56
CA LYS A 474 7.49 -0.10 -8.38
C LYS A 474 6.30 -1.06 -8.50
N TYR A 475 5.36 -0.82 -9.42
CA TYR A 475 4.23 -1.70 -9.68
C TYR A 475 4.54 -2.78 -10.73
N ASN A 476 5.60 -2.61 -11.51
CA ASN A 476 6.10 -3.63 -12.43
C ASN A 476 7.27 -4.40 -11.79
N THR A 477 6.95 -5.43 -11.02
CA THR A 477 7.96 -6.27 -10.34
C THR A 477 8.54 -7.37 -11.23
N SER A 478 8.28 -7.34 -12.54
CA SER A 478 8.85 -8.32 -13.47
C SER A 478 10.34 -8.08 -13.67
N THR A 479 11.09 -9.14 -13.99
CA THR A 479 12.51 -9.01 -14.37
C THR A 479 12.71 -8.27 -15.70
N ASN A 480 11.64 -8.12 -16.50
CA ASN A 480 11.66 -7.49 -17.81
C ASN A 480 10.92 -6.15 -17.78
N LYS A 481 11.35 -5.24 -16.90
CA LYS A 481 10.82 -3.88 -16.87
C LYS A 481 10.95 -3.24 -18.27
N PRO A 482 9.95 -2.47 -18.73
CA PRO A 482 10.03 -1.80 -20.01
C PRO A 482 11.22 -0.84 -20.04
N TYR A 483 11.93 -0.84 -21.15
CA TYR A 483 13.05 0.04 -21.40
C TYR A 483 13.02 0.53 -22.84
N GLY A 484 13.61 1.69 -23.06
CA GLY A 484 13.98 2.18 -24.37
C GLY A 484 15.50 2.21 -24.48
N SER A 485 16.03 2.00 -25.67
CA SER A 485 17.47 2.06 -25.89
C SER A 485 17.83 2.76 -27.19
N VAL A 486 19.05 3.24 -27.24
CA VAL A 486 19.67 3.80 -28.45
C VAL A 486 21.09 3.29 -28.56
N VAL A 487 21.52 2.97 -29.78
CA VAL A 487 22.90 2.58 -30.07
C VAL A 487 23.71 3.85 -30.30
N VAL A 488 24.86 3.96 -29.64
CA VAL A 488 25.83 5.05 -29.81
C VAL A 488 27.09 4.45 -30.41
N ASN A 489 27.46 4.93 -31.59
CA ASN A 489 28.72 4.63 -32.24
C ASN A 489 29.67 5.80 -31.96
N VAL A 490 30.79 5.51 -31.31
CA VAL A 490 31.83 6.48 -31.00
C VAL A 490 33.00 6.27 -31.95
N THR A 491 33.35 7.31 -32.71
CA THR A 491 34.54 7.35 -33.56
C THR A 491 35.64 8.15 -32.89
N ASP A 492 36.84 7.58 -32.81
CA ASP A 492 38.02 8.35 -32.43
C ASP A 492 38.63 8.98 -33.69
N ILE A 493 38.31 10.26 -33.91
CA ILE A 493 38.89 11.04 -35.01
C ILE A 493 40.42 11.15 -34.86
N PHE A 494 40.96 11.05 -33.63
CA PHE A 494 42.40 11.09 -33.34
C PHE A 494 43.09 9.73 -33.49
N ALA A 495 42.35 8.65 -33.78
CA ALA A 495 42.96 7.39 -34.23
C ALA A 495 43.73 7.59 -35.54
N ASP A 496 43.39 8.62 -36.32
CA ASP A 496 44.19 9.09 -37.43
C ASP A 496 45.31 10.03 -36.94
N PRO A 497 46.59 9.60 -36.99
CA PRO A 497 47.69 10.40 -36.46
C PRO A 497 47.88 11.73 -37.20
N VAL A 498 47.49 11.83 -38.47
CA VAL A 498 47.58 13.09 -39.22
C VAL A 498 46.54 14.09 -38.72
N VAL A 499 45.32 13.62 -38.41
CA VAL A 499 44.27 14.48 -37.85
C VAL A 499 44.65 14.99 -36.47
N ALA A 500 45.26 14.14 -35.63
CA ALA A 500 45.78 14.54 -34.33
C ALA A 500 46.86 15.64 -34.43
N PHE A 501 47.75 15.57 -35.43
CA PHE A 501 48.72 16.62 -35.68
C PHE A 501 48.07 17.95 -36.08
N VAL A 502 47.08 17.94 -36.97
CA VAL A 502 46.40 19.19 -37.38
C VAL A 502 45.59 19.79 -36.23
N SER A 503 44.89 18.95 -35.45
CA SER A 503 44.16 19.40 -34.26
C SER A 503 45.07 20.09 -33.24
N ARG A 504 46.29 19.56 -33.06
CA ARG A 504 47.33 20.19 -32.23
C ARG A 504 47.67 21.61 -32.69
N MET A 505 47.74 21.86 -34.00
CA MET A 505 48.02 23.20 -34.52
C MET A 505 46.92 24.20 -34.14
N TYR A 506 45.65 23.80 -34.16
CA TYR A 506 44.56 24.65 -33.69
C TYR A 506 44.59 24.86 -32.17
N THR A 507 44.71 23.76 -31.43
CA THR A 507 44.55 23.78 -29.97
C THR A 507 45.74 24.36 -29.23
N VAL A 508 46.96 24.13 -29.71
CA VAL A 508 48.20 24.62 -29.08
C VAL A 508 48.65 25.93 -29.75
N ALA A 509 48.75 25.95 -31.08
CA ALA A 509 49.28 27.12 -31.78
C ALA A 509 48.26 28.27 -31.89
N LEU A 510 46.95 28.00 -31.95
CA LEU A 510 45.92 29.06 -31.99
C LEU A 510 45.11 29.17 -30.68
N SER A 511 45.26 28.23 -29.77
CA SER A 511 44.53 28.19 -28.50
C SER A 511 43.00 28.16 -28.67
N ARG A 512 42.52 27.45 -29.71
CA ARG A 512 41.08 27.24 -29.96
C ARG A 512 40.80 25.85 -30.53
N SER A 513 39.52 25.47 -30.56
CA SER A 513 39.09 24.29 -31.32
C SER A 513 39.22 24.52 -32.83
N TYR A 514 39.49 23.45 -33.56
CA TYR A 514 39.42 23.45 -35.01
C TYR A 514 37.99 23.63 -35.49
N ASP A 515 37.83 24.19 -36.68
CA ASP A 515 36.62 24.04 -37.48
C ASP A 515 36.77 22.79 -38.36
N GLU A 516 35.66 22.08 -38.61
CA GLU A 516 35.68 20.80 -39.30
C GLU A 516 36.19 20.93 -40.75
N SER A 517 35.85 22.02 -41.43
CA SER A 517 36.30 22.29 -42.80
C SER A 517 37.82 22.46 -42.86
N GLY A 518 38.39 23.28 -41.98
CA GLY A 518 39.82 23.52 -41.90
C GLY A 518 40.61 22.27 -41.47
N LEU A 519 40.11 21.53 -40.47
CA LEU A 519 40.73 20.26 -40.07
C LEU A 519 40.82 19.28 -41.26
N ASN A 520 39.71 19.13 -41.99
CA ASN A 520 39.64 18.22 -43.13
C ASN A 520 40.55 18.65 -44.29
N ASP A 521 40.61 19.95 -44.59
CA ASP A 521 41.46 20.50 -45.66
C ASP A 521 42.94 20.29 -45.34
N TRP A 522 43.41 20.76 -44.18
CA TRP A 522 44.81 20.61 -43.76
C TRP A 522 45.23 19.14 -43.64
N THR A 523 44.35 18.28 -43.10
CA THR A 523 44.61 16.84 -43.02
C THR A 523 44.76 16.24 -44.40
N SER A 524 43.88 16.61 -45.34
CA SER A 524 43.92 16.10 -46.72
C SER A 524 45.21 16.52 -47.42
N GLN A 525 45.65 17.76 -47.24
CA GLN A 525 46.90 18.28 -47.80
C GLN A 525 48.16 17.54 -47.29
N LEU A 526 48.17 17.16 -46.00
CA LEU A 526 49.26 16.34 -45.44
C LEU A 526 49.21 14.90 -45.96
N LYS A 527 48.03 14.28 -45.99
CA LYS A 527 47.86 12.90 -46.45
C LYS A 527 48.16 12.70 -47.93
N ASN A 528 47.79 13.67 -48.77
CA ASN A 528 48.02 13.61 -50.21
C ASN A 528 49.42 14.12 -50.62
N GLY A 529 50.22 14.62 -49.67
CA GLY A 529 51.57 15.13 -49.90
C GLY A 529 51.65 16.44 -50.69
N THR A 530 50.54 17.18 -50.81
CA THR A 530 50.55 18.54 -51.40
C THR A 530 51.04 19.61 -50.43
N ASN A 531 51.12 19.27 -49.14
CA ASN A 531 51.73 20.06 -48.09
C ASN A 531 52.51 19.15 -47.12
N ASP A 532 53.38 19.73 -46.31
CA ASP A 532 54.21 19.03 -45.34
C ASP A 532 54.18 19.71 -43.96
N GLY A 533 54.84 19.13 -42.97
CA GLY A 533 54.86 19.67 -41.61
C GLY A 533 55.38 21.11 -41.54
N ALA A 534 56.31 21.49 -42.40
CA ALA A 534 56.90 22.83 -42.46
C ALA A 534 55.93 23.83 -43.07
N GLY A 535 55.23 23.45 -44.14
CA GLY A 535 54.20 24.28 -44.74
C GLY A 535 52.98 24.46 -43.83
N ILE A 536 52.58 23.44 -43.06
CA ILE A 536 51.55 23.58 -42.02
C ILE A 536 52.03 24.47 -40.86
N ALA A 537 53.26 24.25 -40.36
CA ALA A 537 53.85 25.09 -39.33
C ALA A 537 53.86 26.57 -39.74
N GLN A 538 54.30 26.85 -40.97
CA GLN A 538 54.29 28.18 -41.54
C GLN A 538 52.85 28.72 -41.66
N GLY A 539 51.95 27.95 -42.24
CA GLY A 539 50.55 28.36 -42.48
C GLY A 539 49.81 28.75 -41.21
N PHE A 540 50.05 28.07 -40.09
CA PHE A 540 49.46 28.42 -38.80
C PHE A 540 50.17 29.59 -38.12
N ILE A 541 51.49 29.53 -37.96
CA ILE A 541 52.25 30.49 -37.16
C ILE A 541 52.33 31.87 -37.84
N GLU A 542 52.25 31.91 -39.17
CA GLU A 542 52.27 33.15 -39.94
C GLU A 542 50.91 33.56 -40.46
N SER A 543 49.85 32.84 -40.07
CA SER A 543 48.49 33.26 -40.37
C SER A 543 48.20 34.63 -39.78
N THR A 544 47.34 35.39 -40.46
CA THR A 544 46.79 36.64 -39.90
C THR A 544 46.16 36.41 -38.52
N GLU A 545 45.55 35.23 -38.31
CA GLU A 545 44.98 34.85 -37.02
C GLU A 545 46.03 34.79 -35.91
N PHE A 546 47.14 34.07 -36.13
CA PHE A 546 48.22 33.95 -35.16
C PHE A 546 48.91 35.30 -34.92
N VAL A 547 49.21 36.04 -36.00
CA VAL A 547 49.86 37.36 -35.90
C VAL A 547 49.02 38.35 -35.09
N ASN A 548 47.69 38.32 -35.24
CA ASN A 548 46.77 39.17 -34.49
C ASN A 548 46.69 38.84 -33.00
N ARG A 549 47.22 37.69 -32.55
CA ARG A 549 47.38 37.39 -31.11
C ARG A 549 48.39 38.31 -30.43
N ASN A 550 49.23 38.99 -31.21
CA ASN A 550 50.20 39.98 -30.75
C ASN A 550 51.08 39.49 -29.58
N LEU A 551 51.56 38.25 -29.69
CA LEU A 551 52.36 37.62 -28.65
C LEU A 551 53.70 38.34 -28.47
N SER A 552 54.13 38.50 -27.20
CA SER A 552 55.51 38.86 -26.85
C SER A 552 56.49 37.79 -27.34
N ASN A 553 57.80 38.09 -27.36
CA ASN A 553 58.81 37.11 -27.77
C ASN A 553 58.82 35.88 -26.85
N GLU A 554 58.58 36.07 -25.56
CA GLU A 554 58.48 35.03 -24.55
C GLU A 554 57.30 34.10 -24.79
N GLN A 555 56.10 34.66 -25.03
CA GLN A 555 54.89 33.91 -25.35
C GLN A 555 54.97 33.23 -26.71
N TYR A 556 55.63 33.87 -27.68
CA TYR A 556 55.86 33.28 -28.99
C TYR A 556 56.70 32.00 -28.86
N LEU A 557 57.83 32.05 -28.14
CA LEU A 557 58.66 30.88 -27.90
C LEU A 557 57.93 29.79 -27.13
N ASP A 558 57.16 30.15 -26.10
CA ASP A 558 56.36 29.19 -25.35
C ASP A 558 55.41 28.40 -26.26
N VAL A 559 54.71 29.09 -27.16
CA VAL A 559 53.85 28.45 -28.16
C VAL A 559 54.66 27.58 -29.13
N LEU A 560 55.86 27.98 -29.55
CA LEU A 560 56.69 27.16 -30.44
C LEU A 560 57.15 25.86 -29.77
N TYR A 561 57.64 25.91 -28.54
CA TYR A 561 58.07 24.73 -27.77
C TYR A 561 56.91 23.75 -27.59
N HIS A 562 55.78 24.26 -27.13
CA HIS A 562 54.59 23.44 -26.96
C HIS A 562 54.06 22.93 -28.30
N THR A 563 54.05 23.71 -29.38
CA THR A 563 53.49 23.26 -30.66
C THR A 563 54.39 22.23 -31.34
N PHE A 564 55.69 22.51 -31.43
CA PHE A 564 56.61 21.77 -32.30
C PHE A 564 57.43 20.70 -31.58
N PHE A 565 57.59 20.78 -30.26
CA PHE A 565 58.40 19.82 -29.48
C PHE A 565 57.61 19.01 -28.45
N ASP A 566 56.35 19.37 -28.17
CA ASP A 566 55.49 18.63 -27.21
C ASP A 566 56.05 18.61 -25.78
N ARG A 567 56.69 19.71 -25.38
CA ARG A 567 57.31 19.87 -24.07
C ARG A 567 57.47 21.35 -23.69
N ASP A 568 57.68 21.57 -22.40
CA ASP A 568 58.14 22.86 -21.87
C ASP A 568 59.54 23.22 -22.40
N PRO A 569 59.86 24.53 -22.50
CA PRO A 569 61.19 25.00 -22.86
C PRO A 569 62.26 24.59 -21.86
N ASP A 570 63.44 24.22 -22.37
CA ASP A 570 64.64 24.13 -21.55
C ASP A 570 65.27 25.52 -21.36
N GLU A 571 65.79 25.81 -20.16
CA GLU A 571 66.29 27.15 -19.80
C GLU A 571 67.36 27.66 -20.79
N GLY A 572 68.30 26.80 -21.20
CA GLY A 572 69.41 27.20 -22.05
C GLY A 572 68.98 27.57 -23.48
N GLY A 573 68.21 26.71 -24.13
CA GLY A 573 67.70 26.95 -25.48
C GLY A 573 66.73 28.12 -25.53
N TYR A 574 65.84 28.24 -24.54
CA TYR A 574 64.89 29.33 -24.45
C TYR A 574 65.57 30.70 -24.33
N GLN A 575 66.54 30.84 -23.42
CA GLN A 575 67.28 32.10 -23.26
C GLN A 575 68.10 32.45 -24.51
N SER A 576 68.65 31.45 -25.21
CA SER A 576 69.37 31.66 -26.47
C SER A 576 68.46 32.21 -27.57
N TRP A 577 67.28 31.61 -27.76
CA TRP A 577 66.32 32.08 -28.76
C TRP A 577 65.72 33.45 -28.39
N LEU A 578 65.42 33.66 -27.11
CA LEU A 578 64.89 34.93 -26.62
C LEU A 578 65.89 36.06 -26.83
N ALA A 579 67.17 35.82 -26.52
CA ALA A 579 68.24 36.78 -26.77
C ALA A 579 68.37 37.11 -28.27
N GLN A 580 68.24 36.12 -29.16
CA GLN A 580 68.25 36.34 -30.61
C GLN A 580 67.07 37.20 -31.07
N LEU A 581 65.84 36.89 -30.64
CA LEU A 581 64.66 37.68 -30.96
C LEU A 581 64.78 39.12 -30.46
N ASN A 582 65.27 39.31 -29.23
CA ASN A 582 65.46 40.63 -28.63
C ASN A 582 66.57 41.43 -29.33
N ASN A 583 67.51 40.76 -30.01
CA ASN A 583 68.55 41.37 -30.84
C ASN A 583 68.17 41.50 -32.32
N GLY A 584 66.89 41.31 -32.67
CA GLY A 584 66.36 41.57 -34.01
C GLY A 584 66.37 40.38 -34.96
N THR A 585 66.71 39.17 -34.51
CA THR A 585 66.52 37.96 -35.32
C THR A 585 65.03 37.79 -35.66
N SER A 586 64.72 37.41 -36.89
CA SER A 586 63.33 37.28 -37.32
C SER A 586 62.60 36.11 -36.66
N ARG A 587 61.29 36.28 -36.43
CA ARG A 587 60.43 35.17 -36.00
C ARG A 587 60.41 34.04 -37.02
N ARG A 588 60.50 34.35 -38.32
CA ARG A 588 60.69 33.35 -39.39
C ARG A 588 61.94 32.51 -39.18
N PHE A 589 63.08 33.15 -38.88
CA PHE A 589 64.34 32.45 -38.66
C PHE A 589 64.26 31.53 -37.44
N VAL A 590 63.66 32.01 -36.35
CA VAL A 590 63.43 31.20 -35.15
C VAL A 590 62.47 30.04 -35.45
N LEU A 591 61.33 30.29 -36.09
CA LEU A 591 60.40 29.23 -36.52
C LEU A 591 61.10 28.18 -37.39
N ALA A 592 61.93 28.61 -38.35
CA ALA A 592 62.73 27.70 -39.16
C ALA A 592 63.73 26.90 -38.32
N GLY A 593 64.29 27.46 -37.25
CA GLY A 593 65.10 26.72 -36.27
C GLY A 593 64.32 25.59 -35.59
N PHE A 594 63.08 25.83 -35.17
CA PHE A 594 62.22 24.81 -34.59
C PHE A 594 61.80 23.76 -35.63
N VAL A 595 61.29 24.22 -36.78
CA VAL A 595 60.80 23.37 -37.86
C VAL A 595 61.92 22.55 -38.48
N ASN A 596 63.15 23.05 -38.57
CA ASN A 596 64.29 22.31 -39.13
C ASN A 596 65.06 21.47 -38.12
N SER A 597 64.60 21.41 -36.88
CA SER A 597 65.23 20.59 -35.84
C SER A 597 64.93 19.10 -35.97
N GLU A 598 65.77 18.30 -35.31
CA GLU A 598 65.52 16.87 -35.12
C GLU A 598 64.29 16.61 -34.24
N GLU A 599 64.00 17.48 -33.26
CA GLU A 599 62.82 17.34 -32.39
C GLU A 599 61.51 17.45 -33.17
N PHE A 600 61.39 18.44 -34.06
CA PHE A 600 60.21 18.52 -34.93
C PHE A 600 60.16 17.37 -35.94
N THR A 601 61.32 16.88 -36.41
CA THR A 601 61.40 15.65 -37.23
C THR A 601 60.78 14.47 -36.49
N ASN A 602 61.11 14.29 -35.21
CA ASN A 602 60.58 13.21 -34.37
C ASN A 602 59.06 13.38 -34.14
N LEU A 603 58.59 14.61 -33.95
CA LEU A 603 57.16 14.90 -33.83
C LEU A 603 56.42 14.55 -35.12
N CYS A 604 56.92 14.97 -36.29
CA CYS A 604 56.34 14.61 -37.58
C CYS A 604 56.29 13.10 -37.81
N ASN A 605 57.36 12.37 -37.45
CA ASN A 605 57.41 10.91 -37.54
C ASN A 605 56.38 10.23 -36.63
N LYS A 606 56.18 10.74 -35.40
CA LYS A 606 55.15 10.27 -34.46
C LYS A 606 53.75 10.35 -35.07
N PHE A 607 53.50 11.38 -35.89
CA PHE A 607 52.21 11.58 -36.55
C PHE A 607 52.15 11.07 -38.00
N GLY A 608 53.20 10.39 -38.49
CA GLY A 608 53.23 9.80 -39.82
C GLY A 608 53.24 10.81 -40.98
N ILE A 609 53.74 12.02 -40.76
CA ILE A 609 53.82 13.07 -41.78
C ILE A 609 55.27 13.40 -42.16
N THR A 610 55.47 13.87 -43.40
CA THR A 610 56.76 14.40 -43.85
C THR A 610 57.01 15.76 -43.20
N ARG A 611 58.19 15.99 -42.61
CA ARG A 611 58.54 17.26 -41.97
C ARG A 611 58.60 18.45 -42.93
N GLY A 612 59.11 18.27 -44.14
CA GLY A 612 59.43 19.39 -45.04
C GLY A 612 60.71 20.11 -44.67
N THR A 613 60.93 21.33 -45.17
CA THR A 613 61.99 22.24 -44.72
C THR A 613 61.49 23.67 -44.84
N LEU A 614 61.60 24.44 -43.77
CA LEU A 614 61.22 25.84 -43.78
C LEU A 614 62.44 26.70 -44.10
N ASP A 615 62.36 27.50 -45.15
CA ASP A 615 63.40 28.50 -45.42
C ASP A 615 63.46 29.50 -44.25
N ALA A 616 64.67 29.74 -43.74
CA ALA A 616 64.89 30.66 -42.62
C ALA A 616 64.75 32.14 -43.05
N GLY A 617 64.51 32.37 -44.35
CA GLY A 617 64.61 33.68 -44.98
C GLY A 617 66.07 34.11 -45.14
N SER A 618 66.30 35.24 -45.80
CA SER A 618 67.64 35.84 -45.83
C SER A 618 68.10 36.08 -44.38
N GLN A 619 69.24 35.51 -43.97
CA GLN A 619 69.98 36.03 -42.82
C GLN A 619 70.26 37.50 -43.12
N GLN A 620 69.44 38.40 -42.59
CA GLN A 620 69.54 39.79 -43.00
C GLN A 620 70.82 40.37 -42.43
N THR A 621 71.69 40.77 -43.35
CA THR A 621 72.78 41.70 -43.09
C THR A 621 72.19 42.88 -42.30
N ASN A 622 72.69 43.09 -41.09
CA ASN A 622 72.29 44.11 -40.12
C ASN A 622 71.09 43.79 -39.20
N ALA A 623 71.19 42.68 -38.44
CA ALA A 623 70.25 42.32 -37.36
C ALA A 623 69.96 43.47 -36.38
N GLN A 624 70.96 44.33 -36.12
CA GLN A 624 70.81 45.51 -35.27
C GLN A 624 69.86 46.56 -35.89
N VAL A 625 69.98 46.86 -37.18
CA VAL A 625 69.05 47.76 -37.90
C VAL A 625 67.65 47.17 -37.94
N ARG A 626 67.55 45.85 -38.11
CA ARG A 626 66.27 45.15 -38.03
C ARG A 626 65.64 45.28 -36.64
N ALA A 627 66.40 45.14 -35.56
CA ALA A 627 65.92 45.33 -34.19
C ALA A 627 65.33 46.73 -33.99
N PHE A 628 65.93 47.76 -34.62
CA PHE A 628 65.37 49.12 -34.63
C PHE A 628 64.00 49.19 -35.33
N VAL A 629 63.86 48.56 -36.50
CA VAL A 629 62.58 48.51 -37.23
C VAL A 629 61.51 47.74 -36.45
N GLU A 630 61.86 46.57 -35.90
CA GLU A 630 60.98 45.77 -35.03
C GLU A 630 60.51 46.58 -33.82
N ARG A 631 61.43 47.31 -33.20
CA ARG A 631 61.13 48.23 -32.11
C ARG A 631 60.11 49.28 -32.52
N MET A 632 60.19 49.85 -33.72
CA MET A 632 59.18 50.81 -34.19
C MET A 632 57.79 50.16 -34.32
N TYR A 633 57.71 48.95 -34.88
CA TYR A 633 56.46 48.20 -34.90
C TYR A 633 55.90 48.01 -33.48
N VAL A 634 56.71 47.53 -32.54
CA VAL A 634 56.25 47.22 -31.18
C VAL A 634 55.91 48.49 -30.40
N LYS A 635 56.79 49.49 -30.39
CA LYS A 635 56.65 50.68 -29.53
C LYS A 635 55.74 51.75 -30.13
N ALA A 636 55.73 51.94 -31.45
CA ALA A 636 54.83 52.90 -32.09
C ALA A 636 53.48 52.26 -32.45
N LEU A 637 53.49 51.08 -33.09
CA LEU A 637 52.26 50.45 -33.59
C LEU A 637 51.64 49.45 -32.59
N GLY A 638 52.38 49.05 -31.55
CA GLY A 638 51.84 48.17 -30.52
C GLY A 638 51.69 46.74 -30.98
N ARG A 639 52.36 46.35 -32.08
CA ARG A 639 52.34 45.00 -32.62
C ARG A 639 53.69 44.61 -33.20
N HIS A 640 53.91 43.31 -33.40
CA HIS A 640 55.05 42.85 -34.20
C HIS A 640 54.82 43.11 -35.70
N GLY A 641 55.90 43.41 -36.41
CA GLY A 641 55.87 43.62 -37.85
C GLY A 641 55.74 42.32 -38.62
N GLU A 642 55.14 42.38 -39.81
CA GLU A 642 55.23 41.28 -40.76
C GLU A 642 56.64 41.21 -41.34
N GLU A 643 57.11 40.00 -41.64
CA GLU A 643 58.50 39.74 -42.05
C GLU A 643 58.91 40.58 -43.26
N ASP A 644 58.07 40.62 -44.29
CA ASP A 644 58.32 41.41 -45.51
C ASP A 644 58.35 42.92 -45.23
N GLY A 645 57.49 43.39 -44.32
CA GLY A 645 57.45 44.80 -43.91
C GLY A 645 58.74 45.21 -43.19
N ILE A 646 59.18 44.40 -42.22
CA ILE A 646 60.42 44.64 -41.47
C ILE A 646 61.62 44.59 -42.41
N ASN A 647 61.68 43.60 -43.30
CA ASN A 647 62.75 43.44 -44.28
C ASN A 647 62.82 44.62 -45.24
N SER A 648 61.68 45.10 -45.72
CA SER A 648 61.59 46.27 -46.60
C SER A 648 62.13 47.53 -45.93
N TRP A 649 61.70 47.83 -44.70
CA TRP A 649 62.20 49.00 -43.95
C TRP A 649 63.67 48.88 -43.59
N THR A 650 64.12 47.70 -43.19
CA THR A 650 65.54 47.44 -42.85
C THR A 650 66.42 47.71 -44.06
N GLN A 651 66.05 47.19 -45.25
CA GLN A 651 66.84 47.40 -46.47
C GLN A 651 66.90 48.86 -46.90
N ARG A 652 65.82 49.63 -46.73
CA ARG A 652 65.82 51.08 -47.02
C ARG A 652 66.80 51.86 -46.16
N ILE A 653 66.96 51.47 -44.89
CA ILE A 653 67.94 52.09 -43.99
C ILE A 653 69.36 51.65 -44.39
N VAL A 654 69.56 50.34 -44.58
CA VAL A 654 70.88 49.76 -44.90
C VAL A 654 71.44 50.27 -46.23
N SER A 655 70.59 50.44 -47.25
CA SER A 655 71.00 50.97 -48.56
C SER A 655 71.29 52.48 -48.53
N GLY A 656 70.98 53.16 -47.42
CA GLY A 656 71.03 54.61 -47.30
C GLY A 656 69.95 55.34 -48.10
N GLU A 657 68.94 54.63 -48.61
CA GLU A 657 67.78 55.22 -49.30
C GLU A 657 66.98 56.13 -48.36
N TRP A 658 66.87 55.73 -47.09
CA TRP A 658 66.18 56.47 -46.04
C TRP A 658 67.03 56.55 -44.77
N GLN A 659 67.02 57.70 -44.10
CA GLN A 659 67.58 57.81 -42.76
C GLN A 659 66.65 57.15 -41.73
N ALA A 660 67.21 56.60 -40.65
CA ALA A 660 66.41 55.94 -39.60
C ALA A 660 65.35 56.87 -38.97
N ALA A 661 65.67 58.16 -38.82
CA ALA A 661 64.71 59.19 -38.40
C ALA A 661 63.52 59.33 -39.36
N GLU A 662 63.78 59.26 -40.67
CA GLU A 662 62.76 59.38 -41.71
C GLU A 662 61.88 58.13 -41.76
N VAL A 663 62.47 56.94 -41.56
CA VAL A 663 61.71 55.69 -41.45
C VAL A 663 60.81 55.72 -40.21
N ALA A 664 61.32 56.09 -39.03
CA ALA A 664 60.51 56.23 -37.83
C ALA A 664 59.33 57.21 -38.04
N LYS A 665 59.61 58.37 -38.63
CA LYS A 665 58.60 59.41 -38.90
C LYS A 665 57.59 58.96 -39.97
N ALA A 666 58.04 58.71 -41.20
CA ALA A 666 57.16 58.47 -42.34
C ALA A 666 56.56 57.05 -42.35
N GLY A 667 57.33 56.05 -41.93
CA GLY A 667 56.93 54.65 -41.95
C GLY A 667 56.04 54.24 -40.77
N PHE A 668 56.17 54.90 -39.61
CA PHE A 668 55.47 54.51 -38.39
C PHE A 668 54.59 55.62 -37.83
N PHE A 669 55.14 56.75 -37.37
CA PHE A 669 54.36 57.78 -36.68
C PHE A 669 53.41 58.57 -37.60
N ASN A 670 53.70 58.66 -38.89
CA ASN A 670 52.81 59.21 -39.92
C ASN A 670 52.02 58.13 -40.68
N SER A 671 52.18 56.85 -40.33
CA SER A 671 51.43 55.79 -40.99
C SER A 671 49.94 55.92 -40.70
N GLN A 672 49.11 55.48 -41.66
CA GLN A 672 47.66 55.40 -41.47
C GLN A 672 47.31 54.61 -40.19
N GLU A 673 48.08 53.56 -39.90
CA GLU A 673 47.88 52.71 -38.72
C GLU A 673 48.08 53.48 -37.41
N TYR A 674 49.16 54.27 -37.28
CA TYR A 674 49.39 55.07 -36.09
C TYR A 674 48.35 56.20 -35.96
N VAL A 675 47.98 56.84 -37.07
CA VAL A 675 46.94 57.88 -37.09
C VAL A 675 45.59 57.34 -36.59
N LEU A 676 45.23 56.12 -36.98
CA LEU A 676 44.00 55.46 -36.53
C LEU A 676 43.98 55.15 -35.02
N LYS A 677 45.13 55.15 -34.34
CA LYS A 677 45.17 55.05 -32.86
C LYS A 677 44.59 56.28 -32.16
N ASN A 678 44.41 57.41 -32.86
CA ASN A 678 43.81 58.64 -32.33
C ASN A 678 44.44 59.11 -30.99
N ARG A 679 45.77 58.99 -30.87
CA ARG A 679 46.53 59.35 -29.66
C ARG A 679 46.39 60.84 -29.35
N THR A 680 46.22 61.18 -28.08
CA THR A 680 46.33 62.57 -27.59
C THR A 680 47.76 63.11 -27.73
N ASN A 681 47.96 64.42 -27.56
CA ASN A 681 49.30 64.99 -27.62
C ASN A 681 50.22 64.47 -26.50
N ASP A 682 49.66 64.23 -25.30
CA ASP A 682 50.37 63.64 -24.17
C ASP A 682 50.87 62.23 -24.49
N GLU A 683 49.97 61.40 -25.01
CA GLU A 683 50.26 60.03 -25.42
C GLU A 683 51.23 59.95 -26.60
N PHE A 684 51.09 60.83 -27.58
CA PHE A 684 51.98 60.91 -28.74
C PHE A 684 53.43 61.21 -28.31
N VAL A 685 53.63 62.16 -27.40
CA VAL A 685 54.97 62.48 -26.88
C VAL A 685 55.54 61.28 -26.10
N GLU A 686 54.70 60.60 -25.31
CA GLU A 686 55.12 59.39 -24.58
C GLU A 686 55.55 58.26 -25.54
N ASP A 687 54.77 58.00 -26.59
CA ASP A 687 55.10 56.99 -27.60
C ASP A 687 56.44 57.30 -28.29
N LEU A 688 56.77 58.59 -28.53
CA LEU A 688 58.06 59.01 -29.08
C LEU A 688 59.22 58.73 -28.11
N TYR A 689 59.08 59.03 -26.81
CA TYR A 689 60.10 58.69 -25.81
C TYR A 689 60.33 57.18 -25.75
N GLN A 690 59.25 56.40 -25.71
CA GLN A 690 59.35 54.96 -25.65
C GLN A 690 59.93 54.36 -26.93
N ALA A 691 59.54 54.82 -28.11
CA ALA A 691 60.04 54.28 -29.36
C ALA A 691 61.48 54.72 -29.65
N LEU A 692 61.78 56.02 -29.52
CA LEU A 692 63.04 56.60 -30.00
C LEU A 692 64.14 56.63 -28.93
N PHE A 693 63.82 56.56 -27.64
CA PHE A 693 64.82 56.62 -26.54
C PHE A 693 64.79 55.44 -25.56
N ASP A 694 63.86 54.49 -25.72
CA ASP A 694 63.72 53.32 -24.84
C ASP A 694 63.56 53.61 -23.36
N ARG A 695 62.90 54.71 -23.04
CA ARG A 695 62.60 55.09 -21.67
C ARG A 695 61.27 55.83 -21.61
N PRO A 696 60.61 55.84 -20.44
CA PRO A 696 59.52 56.76 -20.20
C PRO A 696 59.98 58.21 -20.32
N SER A 697 59.05 59.09 -20.67
CA SER A 697 59.32 60.53 -20.64
C SER A 697 59.60 61.01 -19.21
N ASP A 698 60.55 61.93 -19.07
CA ASP A 698 60.70 62.67 -17.81
C ASP A 698 59.70 63.84 -17.77
N GLU A 699 59.27 64.21 -16.57
CA GLU A 699 58.18 65.17 -16.36
C GLU A 699 58.47 66.54 -17.01
N ALA A 700 59.72 67.00 -16.90
CA ALA A 700 60.15 68.28 -17.48
C ALA A 700 60.20 68.24 -19.01
N GLY A 701 60.82 67.21 -19.58
CA GLY A 701 60.94 67.02 -21.02
C GLY A 701 59.58 66.83 -21.70
N LYS A 702 58.67 66.08 -21.07
CA LYS A 702 57.29 65.93 -21.57
C LYS A 702 56.54 67.26 -21.55
N ALA A 703 56.61 68.00 -20.43
CA ALA A 703 55.94 69.28 -20.27
C ALA A 703 56.41 70.32 -21.29
N ASP A 704 57.70 70.34 -21.63
CA ASP A 704 58.26 71.23 -22.65
C ASP A 704 57.68 70.95 -24.05
N TRP A 705 57.63 69.67 -24.47
CA TRP A 705 57.02 69.30 -25.76
C TRP A 705 55.52 69.59 -25.82
N LEU A 706 54.79 69.34 -24.73
CA LEU A 706 53.36 69.65 -24.66
C LEU A 706 53.10 71.17 -24.70
N SER A 707 53.95 71.96 -24.05
CA SER A 707 53.90 73.42 -24.14
C SER A 707 54.13 73.91 -25.57
N LYS A 708 55.08 73.34 -26.30
CA LYS A 708 55.31 73.67 -27.72
C LYS A 708 54.09 73.34 -28.59
N LEU A 709 53.48 72.17 -28.42
CA LEU A 709 52.25 71.79 -29.12
C LEU A 709 51.08 72.73 -28.79
N ALA A 710 50.92 73.11 -27.52
CA ALA A 710 49.89 74.07 -27.10
C ALA A 710 50.09 75.47 -27.69
N ASN A 711 51.35 75.84 -28.00
CA ASN A 711 51.72 77.11 -28.62
C ASN A 711 51.80 77.06 -30.16
N GLY A 712 51.21 76.03 -30.80
CA GLY A 712 51.03 75.95 -32.25
C GLY A 712 52.11 75.19 -33.01
N ALA A 713 53.08 74.56 -32.34
CA ALA A 713 53.95 73.59 -32.99
C ALA A 713 53.13 72.40 -33.49
N SER A 714 53.48 71.88 -34.65
CA SER A 714 52.88 70.65 -35.18
C SER A 714 53.50 69.40 -34.54
N ARG A 715 52.80 68.26 -34.61
CA ARG A 715 53.40 66.96 -34.26
C ARG A 715 54.63 66.65 -35.10
N GLU A 716 54.66 67.15 -36.32
CA GLU A 716 55.81 67.05 -37.21
C GLU A 716 57.04 67.81 -36.66
N ASP A 717 56.84 69.01 -36.10
CA ASP A 717 57.92 69.76 -35.45
C ASP A 717 58.48 69.02 -34.24
N VAL A 718 57.62 68.35 -33.46
CA VAL A 718 58.03 67.51 -32.33
C VAL A 718 58.84 66.31 -32.81
N MET A 719 58.37 65.57 -33.83
CA MET A 719 59.12 64.43 -34.38
C MET A 719 60.49 64.83 -34.93
N ASN A 720 60.57 65.96 -35.63
CA ASN A 720 61.85 66.48 -36.11
C ASN A 720 62.78 66.80 -34.93
N GLY A 721 62.24 67.32 -33.84
CA GLY A 721 62.99 67.58 -32.60
C GLY A 721 63.56 66.31 -31.95
N PHE A 722 62.77 65.25 -31.86
CA PHE A 722 63.26 63.95 -31.36
C PHE A 722 64.29 63.34 -32.32
N GLY A 723 63.95 63.24 -33.62
CA GLY A 723 64.78 62.62 -34.65
C GLY A 723 66.10 63.36 -34.93
N GLY A 724 66.19 64.65 -34.60
CA GLY A 724 67.42 65.44 -34.69
C GLY A 724 68.23 65.53 -33.40
N SER A 725 67.80 64.87 -32.31
CA SER A 725 68.45 64.98 -31.00
C SER A 725 69.71 64.12 -30.89
N GLN A 726 70.66 64.55 -30.05
CA GLN A 726 71.84 63.74 -29.71
C GLN A 726 71.46 62.44 -29.00
N GLU A 727 70.36 62.45 -28.24
CA GLU A 727 69.84 61.26 -27.57
C GLU A 727 69.39 60.21 -28.59
N PHE A 728 68.73 60.62 -29.67
CA PHE A 728 68.35 59.71 -30.75
C PHE A 728 69.57 59.16 -31.49
N ALA A 729 70.57 60.01 -31.78
CA ALA A 729 71.82 59.57 -32.38
C ALA A 729 72.55 58.52 -31.51
N ASN A 730 72.56 58.71 -30.18
CA ASN A 730 73.12 57.73 -29.26
C ASN A 730 72.33 56.42 -29.24
N MET A 731 71.00 56.48 -29.36
CA MET A 731 70.16 55.28 -29.49
C MET A 731 70.46 54.52 -30.79
N LEU A 732 70.54 55.23 -31.92
CA LEU A 732 70.85 54.65 -33.23
C LEU A 732 72.21 53.96 -33.27
N ALA A 733 73.21 54.48 -32.55
CA ALA A 733 74.52 53.84 -32.43
C ALA A 733 74.43 52.42 -31.83
N GLY A 734 73.47 52.18 -30.91
CA GLY A 734 73.18 50.85 -30.37
C GLY A 734 72.64 49.86 -31.41
N PHE A 735 72.07 50.39 -32.49
CA PHE A 735 71.56 49.63 -33.64
C PHE A 735 72.54 49.62 -34.84
N GLY A 736 73.75 50.14 -34.67
CA GLY A 736 74.79 50.17 -35.71
C GLY A 736 74.57 51.25 -36.79
N LEU A 737 73.84 52.33 -36.46
CA LEU A 737 73.46 53.42 -37.37
C LEU A 737 74.06 54.77 -36.98
#